data_AF-A0AAR2IPQ8-F1
#
_entry.id   AF-A0AAR2IPQ8-F1
#
_cell.length_a   1.000
_cell.length_b   1.000
_cell.length_c   1.000
_cell.angle_alpha   90.00
_cell.angle_beta   90.00
_cell.angle_gamma   90.00
#
_symmetry.space_group_name_H-M   'P 1'
#
loop_
_entity.id
_entity.type
_entity.pdbx_description
1 polymer ?
#
loop_
_entity_poly.entity_id
_entity_poly.type
_entity_poly.pdbx_seq_one_letter_code
_entity_poly.pdbx_strand_id
1 'polypeptide(L)'
;PKIVCFPLEPTDQLINNPLLKVLDLGNPQTGPKQVQNYQFPHSQIGTQKRAFQQSWFQMFEWLEYSVQKNAAFCFMCRLYSKPKQPRDQRDSLLTTGFTNWKRALDSFREHESSAIHKSSVISWMSFKATEVHGNVTELLQAANVSEIVQRREYLCRVAAVTAFLGKQGIAFRGHKEGEESNNKGNFMECMQLLEEFDPFLQTYKPPSCVTYLSPSSQNEMIQSTSEVITSVIVSEIKAAKMYSIMVDEARDHHSEQLALCVRYVNSQDMVKERFLGFCKLKAFDANTITETIETQLVKHGLEHLTCVAQAYDGASVMRGAVGDVQAHFKEKHPEAIYIHCYAHELNLVLCHNCKAIPEACDVFYMLESVYSFFSTSLIDSINAILKNLPAVIQTLQNISTPLAIGLQSKLCRFFKTAVHDALKNCRCSEKAMEIFDKTKTICSDLGIEEHTKGTQRKQKKIEGYVVESPCGTRSDLSTGDLLRQRAFFPVLDRMLNEIEIRFSGAGAQFMTGIQACHPSSEYFLNEESLRHLATHYRISLQPEEVMVAKQFFSRKDKDALPNIQSVFSLLHVDMFPSLKAIFQVALTIPVSSCSCERSFSALCRLHTWLRSTMGQDRLNHLAVRSIEKELLTSIDQGNIINRFAEIKPRRYSLMLPHSKN
;
A
#
# COMPACT_ATOMS: atom_id res chain seq x y z
N PRO A 1 2.87 20.14 42.96
CA PRO A 1 1.81 21.06 43.43
C PRO A 1 0.47 20.73 42.76
N LYS A 2 -0.43 20.05 43.49
CA LYS A 2 -1.77 19.70 43.01
C LYS A 2 -2.60 20.99 42.87
N ILE A 3 -2.82 21.44 41.63
CA ILE A 3 -3.80 22.50 41.34
C ILE A 3 -5.15 21.80 41.28
N VAL A 4 -5.93 21.94 42.34
CA VAL A 4 -7.35 21.55 42.35
C VAL A 4 -8.09 22.65 41.60
N CYS A 5 -8.40 22.40 40.32
CA CYS A 5 -9.30 23.25 39.55
C CYS A 5 -10.73 22.91 39.94
N PHE A 6 -11.44 23.83 40.58
CA PHE A 6 -12.89 23.74 40.69
C PHE A 6 -13.49 24.05 39.31
N PRO A 7 -14.35 23.19 38.75
CA PRO A 7 -15.13 23.56 37.59
C PRO A 7 -16.09 24.67 38.01
N LEU A 8 -15.96 25.86 37.40
CA LEU A 8 -17.04 26.81 37.34
C LEU A 8 -17.99 26.35 36.23
N GLU A 9 -18.64 25.21 36.44
CA GLU A 9 -19.97 25.04 35.88
C GLU A 9 -20.85 26.13 36.52
N PRO A 10 -21.85 26.68 35.81
CA PRO A 10 -22.91 27.40 36.48
C PRO A 10 -23.58 26.37 37.37
N THR A 11 -23.13 26.25 38.61
CA THR A 11 -23.67 25.30 39.58
C THR A 11 -25.18 25.40 39.53
N ASP A 12 -25.85 24.25 39.45
CA ASP A 12 -27.30 24.05 39.62
C ASP A 12 -27.88 24.68 40.92
N GLN A 13 -27.08 25.43 41.67
CA GLN A 13 -27.45 26.32 42.76
C GLN A 13 -28.09 27.65 42.31
N LEU A 14 -28.24 27.91 40.99
CA LEU A 14 -29.09 29.01 40.52
C LEU A 14 -30.60 28.75 40.72
N ILE A 15 -31.03 27.54 41.12
CA ILE A 15 -32.46 27.22 41.25
C ILE A 15 -33.03 27.47 42.66
N ASN A 16 -32.18 27.65 43.69
CA ASN A 16 -32.64 27.80 45.08
C ASN A 16 -32.22 29.10 45.78
N ASN A 17 -32.06 30.20 45.02
CA ASN A 17 -32.00 31.53 45.62
C ASN A 17 -33.43 32.13 45.64
N PRO A 18 -34.05 32.40 46.81
CA PRO A 18 -35.41 32.96 46.90
C PRO A 18 -35.57 34.34 46.24
N LEU A 19 -34.48 34.92 45.73
CA LEU A 19 -34.40 36.18 45.00
C LEU A 19 -34.60 36.05 43.48
N LEU A 20 -34.57 34.84 42.92
CA LEU A 20 -34.84 34.59 41.50
C LEU A 20 -36.35 34.46 41.17
N LYS A 21 -37.23 34.52 42.18
CA LYS A 21 -38.69 34.43 42.03
C LYS A 21 -39.39 35.77 41.71
N VAL A 22 -38.65 36.80 41.33
CA VAL A 22 -39.21 38.09 40.90
C VAL A 22 -39.15 38.15 39.38
N LEU A 23 -40.26 37.78 38.74
CA LEU A 23 -40.37 37.52 37.29
C LEU A 23 -40.10 38.77 36.42
N ASP A 24 -40.08 39.97 37.00
CA ASP A 24 -39.95 41.22 36.26
C ASP A 24 -38.56 41.87 36.30
N LEU A 25 -37.54 41.20 36.84
CA LEU A 25 -36.12 41.64 36.83
C LEU A 25 -35.31 41.02 35.68
N GLY A 26 -34.08 41.49 35.46
CA GLY A 26 -33.20 41.01 34.38
C GLY A 26 -32.60 39.62 34.61
N ASN A 27 -32.08 38.97 33.57
CA ASN A 27 -31.28 37.75 33.68
C ASN A 27 -29.92 37.92 32.97
N PRO A 28 -28.97 36.96 33.10
CA PRO A 28 -27.66 37.07 32.45
C PRO A 28 -27.68 37.27 30.93
N GLN A 29 -28.77 36.94 30.22
CA GLN A 29 -28.89 37.13 28.77
C GLN A 29 -29.49 38.48 28.40
N THR A 30 -30.44 39.01 29.21
CA THR A 30 -31.14 40.26 28.92
C THR A 30 -30.48 41.50 29.53
N GLY A 31 -29.60 41.34 30.52
CA GLY A 31 -29.01 42.45 31.27
C GLY A 31 -29.98 43.10 32.28
N PRO A 32 -29.58 44.24 32.91
CA PRO A 32 -30.39 44.94 33.90
C PRO A 32 -31.71 45.44 33.32
N LYS A 33 -32.82 45.20 34.04
CA LYS A 33 -34.14 45.61 33.56
C LYS A 33 -34.52 47.01 34.07
N GLN A 34 -34.49 47.97 33.17
CA GLN A 34 -34.80 49.38 33.42
C GLN A 34 -36.12 49.77 32.74
N VAL A 35 -37.19 49.87 33.53
CA VAL A 35 -38.52 50.24 33.02
C VAL A 35 -38.58 51.71 32.62
N GLN A 36 -39.04 51.99 31.39
CA GLN A 36 -39.18 53.35 30.85
C GLN A 36 -40.66 53.76 30.86
N ASN A 37 -40.94 55.05 31.08
CA ASN A 37 -42.29 55.64 31.02
C ASN A 37 -43.30 55.00 32.00
N TYR A 38 -42.82 54.54 33.15
CA TYR A 38 -43.64 53.96 34.22
C TYR A 38 -43.94 55.00 35.30
N GLN A 39 -45.19 55.07 35.78
CA GLN A 39 -45.55 55.93 36.91
C GLN A 39 -45.20 55.24 38.23
N PHE A 40 -44.08 55.66 38.84
CA PHE A 40 -43.60 55.06 40.07
C PHE A 40 -44.53 55.39 41.27
N PRO A 41 -44.94 54.38 42.06
CA PRO A 41 -45.81 54.58 43.21
C PRO A 41 -45.16 55.46 44.28
N HIS A 42 -45.93 56.41 44.82
CA HIS A 42 -45.47 57.28 45.90
C HIS A 42 -45.60 56.58 47.25
N SER A 43 -44.50 56.51 47.99
CA SER A 43 -44.47 56.04 49.38
C SER A 43 -44.38 57.22 50.33
N GLN A 44 -45.10 57.17 51.44
CA GLN A 44 -45.03 58.22 52.46
C GLN A 44 -43.81 57.98 53.35
N ILE A 45 -42.82 58.88 53.28
CA ILE A 45 -41.56 58.79 54.02
C ILE A 45 -41.43 60.05 54.89
N GLY A 46 -41.78 59.92 56.18
CA GLY A 46 -41.93 61.07 57.08
C GLY A 46 -43.12 61.93 56.68
N THR A 47 -42.91 63.23 56.50
CA THR A 47 -43.96 64.20 56.11
C THR A 47 -44.13 64.37 54.60
N GLN A 48 -43.28 63.73 53.77
CA GLN A 48 -43.28 63.91 52.32
C GLN A 48 -43.59 62.61 51.57
N LYS A 49 -44.31 62.72 50.45
CA LYS A 49 -44.50 61.62 49.48
C LYS A 49 -43.31 61.58 48.53
N ARG A 50 -42.64 60.43 48.43
CA ARG A 50 -41.47 60.22 47.56
C ARG A 50 -41.65 58.94 46.74
N ALA A 51 -41.13 58.93 45.53
CA ALA A 51 -41.15 57.78 44.62
C ALA A 51 -39.75 57.56 44.02
N PHE A 52 -39.54 56.40 43.41
CA PHE A 52 -38.37 56.14 42.58
C PHE A 52 -38.32 57.13 41.39
N GLN A 53 -37.13 57.62 41.03
CA GLN A 53 -36.96 58.52 39.89
C GLN A 53 -36.29 57.79 38.72
N GLN A 54 -36.91 57.88 37.53
CA GLN A 54 -36.39 57.26 36.31
C GLN A 54 -34.99 57.76 35.93
N SER A 55 -34.65 59.02 36.28
CA SER A 55 -33.32 59.61 36.03
C SER A 55 -32.19 58.86 36.75
N TRP A 56 -32.49 58.08 37.80
CA TRP A 56 -31.47 57.28 38.49
C TRP A 56 -30.94 56.13 37.63
N PHE A 57 -31.70 55.63 36.65
CA PHE A 57 -31.18 54.63 35.70
C PHE A 57 -30.05 55.17 34.82
N GLN A 58 -30.07 56.46 34.50
CA GLN A 58 -29.00 57.12 33.73
C GLN A 58 -27.76 57.37 34.60
N MET A 59 -27.93 57.48 35.92
CA MET A 59 -26.82 57.68 36.85
C MET A 59 -26.16 56.37 37.28
N PHE A 60 -26.92 55.28 37.30
CA PHE A 60 -26.48 53.96 37.76
C PHE A 60 -26.92 52.87 36.79
N GLU A 61 -26.06 52.52 35.83
CA GLU A 61 -26.36 51.53 34.78
C GLU A 61 -26.68 50.13 35.33
N TRP A 62 -26.17 49.81 36.52
CA TRP A 62 -26.39 48.54 37.22
C TRP A 62 -27.75 48.44 37.92
N LEU A 63 -28.49 49.53 38.01
CA LEU A 63 -29.74 49.63 38.76
C LEU A 63 -30.89 49.02 37.95
N GLU A 64 -31.66 48.14 38.59
CA GLU A 64 -32.90 47.57 38.05
C GLU A 64 -34.04 47.77 39.03
N TYR A 65 -35.28 47.80 38.55
CA TYR A 65 -36.46 48.06 39.38
C TYR A 65 -37.54 47.00 39.13
N SER A 66 -38.07 46.44 40.21
CA SER A 66 -39.21 45.53 40.17
C SER A 66 -40.51 46.32 40.37
N VAL A 67 -41.38 46.26 39.37
CA VAL A 67 -42.75 46.79 39.41
C VAL A 67 -43.59 46.01 40.42
N GLN A 68 -43.41 44.68 40.48
CA GLN A 68 -44.15 43.82 41.42
C GLN A 68 -43.85 44.13 42.88
N LYS A 69 -42.58 44.42 43.21
CA LYS A 69 -42.16 44.71 44.59
C LYS A 69 -42.10 46.21 44.91
N ASN A 70 -42.26 47.08 43.92
CA ASN A 70 -42.03 48.53 44.06
C ASN A 70 -40.68 48.82 44.75
N ALA A 71 -39.60 48.18 44.28
CA ALA A 71 -38.30 48.24 44.92
C ALA A 71 -37.16 48.17 43.90
N ALA A 72 -36.03 48.82 44.21
CA ALA A 72 -34.83 48.84 43.38
C ALA A 72 -33.82 47.77 43.82
N PHE A 73 -33.09 47.20 42.85
CA PHE A 73 -32.08 46.17 43.04
C PHE A 73 -30.83 46.48 42.21
N CYS A 74 -29.70 45.88 42.58
CA CYS A 74 -28.51 45.87 41.74
C CYS A 74 -28.42 44.57 40.95
N PHE A 75 -28.42 44.66 39.61
CA PHE A 75 -28.40 43.50 38.72
C PHE A 75 -27.17 42.60 38.94
N MET A 76 -25.97 43.18 38.88
CA MET A 76 -24.72 42.42 39.01
C MET A 76 -24.62 41.76 40.39
N CYS A 77 -24.94 42.50 41.45
CA CYS A 77 -24.90 41.99 42.82
C CYS A 77 -25.93 40.90 43.07
N ARG A 78 -27.14 41.01 42.51
CA ARG A 78 -28.16 39.96 42.67
C ARG A 78 -27.72 38.63 42.07
N LEU A 79 -27.00 38.66 40.94
CA LEU A 79 -26.61 37.45 40.21
C LEU A 79 -25.26 36.87 40.65
N TYR A 80 -24.28 37.73 40.97
CA TYR A 80 -22.89 37.33 41.15
C TYR A 80 -22.33 37.57 42.56
N SER A 81 -23.11 38.14 43.49
CA SER A 81 -22.61 38.36 44.85
C SER A 81 -22.41 37.04 45.60
N LYS A 82 -21.35 36.99 46.40
CA LYS A 82 -21.09 35.96 47.40
C LYS A 82 -21.01 36.65 48.77
N PRO A 83 -22.09 36.74 49.55
CA PRO A 83 -22.05 37.42 50.84
C PRO A 83 -21.08 36.64 51.77
N LYS A 84 -20.00 37.29 52.20
CA LYS A 84 -18.97 36.67 53.05
C LYS A 84 -19.15 37.02 54.52
N GLN A 85 -19.84 38.11 54.84
CA GLN A 85 -20.12 38.53 56.21
C GLN A 85 -21.60 38.81 56.46
N PRO A 86 -22.09 38.70 57.72
CA PRO A 86 -23.48 39.03 58.07
C PRO A 86 -23.86 40.49 57.78
N ARG A 87 -22.86 41.39 57.71
CA ARG A 87 -23.05 42.82 57.39
C ARG A 87 -23.45 43.03 55.93
N ASP A 88 -23.02 42.12 55.04
CA ASP A 88 -23.29 42.14 53.60
C ASP A 88 -24.74 41.75 53.27
N GLN A 89 -25.41 41.05 54.18
CA GLN A 89 -26.83 40.66 54.05
C GLN A 89 -27.81 41.82 54.35
N ARG A 90 -27.31 42.93 54.92
CA ARG A 90 -28.14 44.10 55.28
C ARG A 90 -28.40 45.06 54.13
N ASP A 91 -27.66 44.92 53.02
CA ASP A 91 -27.86 45.80 51.89
C ASP A 91 -29.08 45.34 51.09
N SER A 92 -30.15 46.13 51.23
CA SER A 92 -31.45 45.90 50.62
C SER A 92 -31.40 45.83 49.08
N LEU A 93 -30.35 46.37 48.42
CA LEU A 93 -30.19 46.28 46.96
C LEU A 93 -29.85 44.86 46.48
N LEU A 94 -29.34 44.00 47.37
CA LEU A 94 -29.02 42.60 47.04
C LEU A 94 -30.15 41.64 47.39
N THR A 95 -30.89 41.90 48.48
CA THR A 95 -31.79 40.92 49.09
C THR A 95 -33.27 41.31 48.98
N THR A 96 -33.76 42.25 49.78
CA THR A 96 -35.21 42.48 49.90
C THR A 96 -35.76 43.51 48.91
N GLY A 97 -34.88 44.31 48.29
CA GLY A 97 -35.22 45.46 47.47
C GLY A 97 -35.12 46.77 48.26
N PHE A 98 -34.52 47.79 47.66
CA PHE A 98 -34.38 49.12 48.25
C PHE A 98 -35.64 49.95 48.00
N THR A 99 -36.23 50.51 49.06
CA THR A 99 -37.47 51.33 49.00
C THR A 99 -37.35 52.69 49.70
N ASN A 100 -36.22 53.00 50.34
CA ASN A 100 -36.03 54.25 51.07
C ASN A 100 -35.59 55.40 50.13
N TRP A 101 -36.55 55.93 49.38
CA TRP A 101 -36.32 56.97 48.36
C TRP A 101 -35.73 58.28 48.91
N LYS A 102 -35.78 58.51 50.23
CA LYS A 102 -35.15 59.69 50.87
C LYS A 102 -33.61 59.63 50.80
N ARG A 103 -33.02 58.44 50.90
CA ARG A 103 -31.55 58.22 50.91
C ARG A 103 -31.05 57.49 49.67
N ALA A 104 -31.83 57.46 48.59
CA ALA A 104 -31.53 56.67 47.40
C ALA A 104 -30.15 56.98 46.82
N LEU A 105 -29.85 58.25 46.52
CA LEU A 105 -28.57 58.65 45.92
C LEU A 105 -27.36 58.33 46.81
N ASP A 106 -27.45 58.60 48.11
CA ASP A 106 -26.37 58.30 49.06
C ASP A 106 -26.16 56.79 49.16
N SER A 107 -27.24 56.01 49.29
CA SER A 107 -27.18 54.56 49.40
C SER A 107 -26.69 53.89 48.13
N PHE A 108 -27.03 54.43 46.95
CA PHE A 108 -26.58 53.90 45.66
C PHE A 108 -25.08 54.15 45.46
N ARG A 109 -24.59 55.35 45.82
CA ARG A 109 -23.16 55.67 45.79
C ARG A 109 -22.36 54.84 46.80
N GLU A 110 -22.88 54.67 48.02
CA GLU A 110 -22.28 53.79 49.02
C GLU A 110 -22.21 52.34 48.51
N HIS A 111 -23.29 51.82 47.92
CA HIS A 111 -23.33 50.49 47.32
C HIS A 111 -22.33 50.33 46.16
N GLU A 112 -22.30 51.27 45.22
CA GLU A 112 -21.39 51.26 44.08
C GLU A 112 -19.91 51.28 44.51
N SER A 113 -19.60 52.00 45.59
CA SER A 113 -18.26 52.04 46.17
C SER A 113 -17.88 50.75 46.91
N SER A 114 -18.85 49.90 47.25
CA SER A 114 -18.67 48.69 48.06
C SER A 114 -17.82 47.61 47.36
N ALA A 115 -17.14 46.80 48.16
CA ALA A 115 -16.32 45.69 47.66
C ALA A 115 -17.18 44.61 46.96
N ILE A 116 -18.41 44.38 47.44
CA ILE A 116 -19.33 43.40 46.88
C ILE A 116 -19.73 43.81 45.46
N HIS A 117 -20.10 45.08 45.28
CA HIS A 117 -20.44 45.62 43.97
C HIS A 117 -19.29 45.50 42.99
N LYS A 118 -18.09 45.98 43.37
CA LYS A 118 -16.89 45.86 42.53
C LYS A 118 -16.58 44.42 42.14
N SER A 119 -16.66 43.47 43.08
CA SER A 119 -16.43 42.05 42.80
C SER A 119 -17.50 41.42 41.89
N SER A 120 -18.75 41.86 42.02
CA SER A 120 -19.87 41.37 41.20
C SER A 120 -19.78 41.93 39.77
N VAL A 121 -19.36 43.19 39.62
CA VAL A 121 -19.07 43.81 38.32
C VAL A 121 -17.94 43.07 37.60
N ILE A 122 -16.83 42.77 38.28
CA ILE A 122 -15.73 41.99 37.71
C ILE A 122 -16.20 40.60 37.26
N SER A 123 -17.03 39.94 38.06
CA SER A 123 -17.58 38.61 37.74
C SER A 123 -18.49 38.64 36.51
N TRP A 124 -19.33 39.68 36.40
CA TRP A 124 -20.19 39.91 35.23
C TRP A 124 -19.37 40.23 33.96
N MET A 125 -18.36 41.08 34.07
CA MET A 125 -17.46 41.38 32.94
C MET A 125 -16.71 40.14 32.47
N SER A 126 -16.29 39.28 33.40
CA SER A 126 -15.63 38.01 33.09
C SER A 126 -16.57 37.03 32.37
N PHE A 127 -17.84 36.96 32.77
CA PHE A 127 -18.87 36.18 32.09
C PHE A 127 -19.13 36.68 30.65
N LYS A 128 -19.26 38.00 30.46
CA LYS A 128 -19.38 38.58 29.11
C LYS A 128 -18.16 38.30 28.23
N ALA A 129 -16.96 38.31 28.81
CA ALA A 129 -15.73 37.98 28.07
C ALA A 129 -15.71 36.50 27.61
N THR A 130 -16.25 35.58 28.42
CA THR A 130 -16.34 34.15 28.04
C THR A 130 -17.32 33.87 26.90
N GLU A 131 -18.35 34.69 26.69
CA GLU A 131 -19.23 34.57 25.51
C GLU A 131 -18.51 34.92 24.19
N VAL A 132 -17.50 35.79 24.26
CA VAL A 132 -16.74 36.24 23.07
C VAL A 132 -15.52 35.37 22.79
N HIS A 133 -14.81 34.93 23.84
CA HIS A 133 -13.52 34.25 23.71
C HIS A 133 -13.53 32.76 24.10
N GLY A 134 -14.68 32.22 24.50
CA GLY A 134 -14.77 30.88 25.09
C GLY A 134 -14.21 30.85 26.52
N ASN A 135 -14.44 29.74 27.22
CA ASN A 135 -13.88 29.56 28.56
C ASN A 135 -12.40 29.15 28.52
N VAL A 136 -11.68 29.29 29.65
CA VAL A 136 -10.25 28.95 29.74
C VAL A 136 -9.98 27.50 29.34
N THR A 137 -10.91 26.59 29.62
CA THR A 137 -10.81 25.17 29.25
C THR A 137 -10.87 24.95 27.73
N GLU A 138 -11.75 25.66 27.02
CA GLU A 138 -11.87 25.62 25.56
C GLU A 138 -10.63 26.21 24.90
N LEU A 139 -10.12 27.32 25.43
CA LEU A 139 -8.88 27.94 24.94
C LEU A 139 -7.67 27.01 25.13
N LEU A 140 -7.54 26.35 26.29
CA LEU A 140 -6.49 25.37 26.55
C LEU A 140 -6.62 24.14 25.65
N GLN A 141 -7.84 23.67 25.40
CA GLN A 141 -8.09 22.56 24.48
C GLN A 141 -7.73 22.93 23.04
N ALA A 142 -8.13 24.12 22.58
CA ALA A 142 -7.79 24.63 21.25
C ALA A 142 -6.28 24.81 21.07
N ALA A 143 -5.59 25.36 22.07
CA ALA A 143 -4.13 25.49 22.06
C ALA A 143 -3.44 24.12 21.98
N ASN A 144 -3.90 23.14 22.76
CA ASN A 144 -3.36 21.77 22.71
C ASN A 144 -3.57 21.11 21.33
N VAL A 145 -4.75 21.27 20.73
CA VAL A 145 -5.01 20.77 19.37
C VAL A 145 -4.09 21.42 18.34
N SER A 146 -3.91 22.74 18.41
CA SER A 146 -2.99 23.47 17.53
C SER A 146 -1.56 22.94 17.62
N GLU A 147 -1.06 22.70 18.84
CA GLU A 147 0.27 22.10 19.04
C GLU A 147 0.37 20.68 18.47
N ILE A 148 -0.69 19.86 18.60
CA ILE A 148 -0.72 18.51 18.02
C ILE A 148 -0.65 18.60 16.49
N VAL A 149 -1.40 19.51 15.87
CA VAL A 149 -1.37 19.72 14.42
C VAL A 149 0.02 20.12 13.94
N GLN A 150 0.69 21.06 14.61
CA GLN A 150 2.06 21.46 14.27
C GLN A 150 3.06 20.29 14.39
N ARG A 151 2.95 19.47 15.44
CA ARG A 151 3.81 18.27 15.59
C ARG A 151 3.57 17.25 14.47
N ARG A 152 2.32 17.05 14.06
CA ARG A 152 1.97 16.16 12.95
C ARG A 152 2.53 16.70 11.63
N GLU A 153 2.43 18.00 11.40
CA GLU A 153 2.95 18.66 10.21
C GLU A 153 4.48 18.49 10.08
N TYR A 154 5.21 18.59 11.19
CA TYR A 154 6.63 18.25 11.24
C TYR A 154 6.89 16.76 10.90
N LEU A 155 6.10 15.85 11.47
CA LEU A 155 6.22 14.42 11.19
C LEU A 155 5.84 14.03 9.75
N CYS A 156 4.93 14.76 9.09
CA CYS A 156 4.61 14.58 7.68
C CYS A 156 5.86 14.75 6.81
N ARG A 157 6.69 15.75 7.08
CA ARG A 157 7.96 15.98 6.37
C ARG A 157 8.98 14.89 6.64
N VAL A 158 9.12 14.47 7.89
CA VAL A 158 9.96 13.32 8.27
C VAL A 158 9.50 12.07 7.54
N ALA A 159 8.20 11.77 7.55
CA ALA A 159 7.60 10.65 6.85
C ALA A 159 7.87 10.74 5.33
N ALA A 160 7.71 11.90 4.72
CA ALA A 160 7.97 12.13 3.31
C ALA A 160 9.44 11.87 2.92
N VAL A 161 10.41 12.38 3.68
CA VAL A 161 11.84 12.12 3.44
C VAL A 161 12.15 10.64 3.60
N THR A 162 11.65 9.99 4.66
CA THR A 162 11.85 8.55 4.78
C THR A 162 11.20 7.79 3.63
N ALA A 163 10.01 8.21 3.16
CA ALA A 163 9.27 7.55 2.08
C ALA A 163 10.05 7.63 0.78
N PHE A 164 10.58 8.80 0.46
CA PHE A 164 11.44 9.02 -0.71
C PHE A 164 12.66 8.09 -0.69
N LEU A 165 13.45 8.11 0.39
CA LEU A 165 14.67 7.30 0.48
C LEU A 165 14.35 5.79 0.40
N GLY A 166 13.30 5.33 1.08
CA GLY A 166 12.86 3.93 1.02
C GLY A 166 12.38 3.51 -0.36
N LYS A 167 11.58 4.35 -1.02
CA LYS A 167 11.06 4.11 -2.38
C LYS A 167 12.17 3.96 -3.42
N GLN A 168 13.25 4.73 -3.27
CA GLN A 168 14.41 4.69 -4.16
C GLN A 168 15.45 3.63 -3.77
N GLY A 169 15.34 3.05 -2.57
CA GLY A 169 16.33 2.12 -2.03
C GLY A 169 17.64 2.79 -1.60
N ILE A 170 17.63 4.10 -1.39
CA ILE A 170 18.81 4.89 -1.02
C ILE A 170 19.15 4.66 0.46
N ALA A 171 20.44 4.60 0.79
CA ALA A 171 20.89 4.48 2.17
C ALA A 171 20.55 5.76 2.97
N PHE A 172 20.11 5.60 4.23
CA PHE A 172 19.66 6.74 5.04
C PHE A 172 20.80 7.44 5.76
N ARG A 173 21.75 6.66 6.26
CA ARG A 173 22.77 7.08 7.22
C ARG A 173 24.11 7.35 6.54
N GLY A 174 24.84 8.32 7.08
CA GLY A 174 26.23 8.61 6.71
C GLY A 174 27.21 7.87 7.62
N HIS A 175 28.50 7.88 7.26
CA HIS A 175 29.55 7.34 8.14
C HIS A 175 29.74 8.16 9.43
N LYS A 176 29.50 9.48 9.37
CA LYS A 176 29.60 10.42 10.50
C LYS A 176 28.44 11.42 10.43
N GLU A 177 27.57 11.42 11.44
CA GLU A 177 26.39 12.31 11.53
C GLU A 177 26.58 13.48 12.52
N GLY A 178 27.80 13.67 13.04
CA GLY A 178 28.13 14.74 13.98
C GLY A 178 28.09 16.13 13.35
N GLU A 179 28.02 17.18 14.18
CA GLU A 179 27.88 18.56 13.73
C GLU A 179 29.01 19.03 12.79
N GLU A 180 30.23 18.55 13.01
CA GLU A 180 31.43 18.85 12.22
C GLU A 180 31.54 18.08 10.90
N SER A 181 30.60 17.17 10.59
CA SER A 181 30.66 16.40 9.35
C SER A 181 30.06 17.18 8.18
N ASN A 182 30.80 17.26 7.07
CA ASN A 182 30.35 17.85 5.81
C ASN A 182 29.29 16.99 5.08
N ASN A 183 29.08 15.75 5.52
CA ASN A 183 28.05 14.85 4.98
C ASN A 183 27.50 13.99 6.12
N LYS A 184 26.29 14.32 6.58
CA LYS A 184 25.60 13.66 7.68
C LYS A 184 24.70 12.51 7.21
N GLY A 185 24.81 12.12 5.94
CA GLY A 185 23.99 11.06 5.33
C GLY A 185 22.69 11.57 4.72
N ASN A 186 22.18 10.82 3.74
CA ASN A 186 21.09 11.28 2.88
C ASN A 186 19.83 11.72 3.64
N PHE A 187 19.48 11.09 4.76
CA PHE A 187 18.31 11.51 5.54
C PHE A 187 18.48 12.92 6.13
N MET A 188 19.62 13.19 6.77
CA MET A 188 19.88 14.48 7.40
C MET A 188 20.09 15.58 6.36
N GLU A 189 20.81 15.27 5.27
CA GLU A 189 21.00 16.20 4.14
C GLU A 189 19.66 16.54 3.46
N CYS A 190 18.78 15.55 3.24
CA CYS A 190 17.45 15.82 2.70
C CYS A 190 16.59 16.68 3.64
N MET A 191 16.68 16.49 4.95
CA MET A 191 15.96 17.33 5.92
C MET A 191 16.48 18.77 5.92
N GLN A 192 17.80 18.98 5.83
CA GLN A 192 18.40 20.31 5.72
C GLN A 192 18.00 21.01 4.42
N LEU A 193 18.04 20.28 3.30
CA LEU A 193 17.57 20.78 2.02
C LEU A 193 16.08 21.16 2.08
N LEU A 194 15.24 20.35 2.71
CA LEU A 194 13.82 20.64 2.85
C LEU A 194 13.58 21.89 3.71
N GLU A 195 14.38 22.10 4.75
CA GLU A 195 14.32 23.30 5.60
C GLU A 195 14.66 24.59 4.83
N GLU A 196 15.48 24.53 3.78
CA GLU A 196 15.77 25.68 2.91
C GLU A 196 14.51 26.19 2.18
N PHE A 197 13.61 25.28 1.79
CA PHE A 197 12.44 25.60 0.95
C PHE A 197 11.11 25.58 1.70
N ASP A 198 11.03 25.00 2.89
CA ASP A 198 9.80 24.84 3.66
C ASP A 198 9.68 25.91 4.78
N PRO A 199 8.80 26.93 4.64
CA PRO A 199 8.68 28.00 5.63
C PRO A 199 8.27 27.51 7.03
N PHE A 200 7.55 26.38 7.11
CA PHE A 200 7.16 25.80 8.38
C PHE A 200 8.37 25.25 9.13
N LEU A 201 9.29 24.55 8.44
CA LEU A 201 10.51 24.02 9.08
C LEU A 201 11.45 25.11 9.56
N GLN A 202 11.51 26.24 8.84
CA GLN A 202 12.31 27.41 9.25
C GLN A 202 11.82 28.03 10.55
N THR A 203 10.51 27.97 10.80
CA THR A 203 9.87 28.65 11.94
C THR A 203 9.66 27.70 13.12
N TYR A 204 9.24 26.47 12.85
CA TYR A 204 8.87 25.51 13.88
C TYR A 204 10.05 24.64 14.31
N LYS A 205 10.35 24.66 15.60
CA LYS A 205 11.31 23.73 16.22
C LYS A 205 10.57 22.71 17.08
N PRO A 206 10.83 21.41 16.91
CA PRO A 206 10.24 20.41 17.78
C PRO A 206 10.69 20.62 19.25
N PRO A 207 9.89 20.19 20.24
CA PRO A 207 10.26 20.33 21.64
C PRO A 207 11.64 19.74 21.92
N SER A 208 12.48 20.45 22.68
CA SER A 208 13.90 20.10 22.93
C SER A 208 14.15 18.70 23.50
N CYS A 209 13.12 18.08 24.07
CA CYS A 209 13.18 16.73 24.62
C CYS A 209 12.68 15.63 23.66
N VAL A 210 12.44 15.95 22.38
CA VAL A 210 11.96 15.01 21.36
C VAL A 210 12.85 15.04 20.13
N THR A 211 13.40 13.88 19.77
CA THR A 211 14.27 13.73 18.60
C THR A 211 13.61 12.84 17.55
N TYR A 212 12.81 13.45 16.67
CA TYR A 212 12.18 12.74 15.54
C TYR A 212 13.16 12.37 14.41
N LEU A 213 14.34 12.98 14.38
CA LEU A 213 15.36 12.75 13.36
C LEU A 213 16.35 11.63 13.70
N SER A 214 16.32 11.12 14.93
CA SER A 214 17.27 10.11 15.40
C SER A 214 17.16 8.80 14.63
N PRO A 215 18.24 7.99 14.59
CA PRO A 215 18.23 6.69 13.91
C PRO A 215 17.13 5.72 14.38
N SER A 216 16.73 5.82 15.64
CA SER A 216 15.61 5.05 16.21
C SER A 216 14.26 5.56 15.72
N SER A 217 14.04 6.88 15.71
CA SER A 217 12.81 7.48 15.15
C SER A 217 12.66 7.20 13.66
N GLN A 218 13.77 7.21 12.89
CA GLN A 218 13.76 6.78 11.49
C GLN A 218 13.30 5.33 11.34
N ASN A 219 13.81 4.41 12.18
CA ASN A 219 13.40 2.99 12.15
C ASN A 219 11.91 2.83 12.49
N GLU A 220 11.43 3.54 13.51
CA GLU A 220 10.01 3.54 13.91
C GLU A 220 9.11 4.08 12.79
N MET A 221 9.52 5.16 12.11
CA MET A 221 8.80 5.69 10.96
C MET A 221 8.81 4.69 9.80
N ILE A 222 9.93 3.98 9.61
CA ILE A 222 10.08 2.97 8.57
C ILE A 222 9.13 1.79 8.78
N GLN A 223 9.10 1.28 10.01
CA GLN A 223 8.16 0.26 10.46
C GLN A 223 6.71 0.73 10.30
N SER A 224 6.38 1.93 10.80
CA SER A 224 5.00 2.46 10.76
C SER A 224 4.43 2.49 9.35
N THR A 225 5.18 3.02 8.39
CA THR A 225 4.72 3.05 6.99
C THR A 225 4.58 1.65 6.41
N SER A 226 5.53 0.74 6.70
CA SER A 226 5.46 -0.64 6.22
C SER A 226 4.23 -1.35 6.76
N GLU A 227 3.93 -1.21 8.04
CA GLU A 227 2.77 -1.83 8.68
C GLU A 227 1.47 -1.26 8.13
N VAL A 228 1.39 0.04 7.85
CA VAL A 228 0.22 0.65 7.19
C VAL A 228 0.04 0.09 5.77
N ILE A 229 1.10 0.00 4.96
CA ILE A 229 1.03 -0.63 3.62
C ILE A 229 0.51 -2.06 3.72
N THR A 230 1.13 -2.87 4.60
CA THR A 230 0.73 -4.25 4.78
C THR A 230 -0.70 -4.38 5.28
N SER A 231 -1.16 -3.47 6.15
CA SER A 231 -2.55 -3.47 6.64
C SER A 231 -3.57 -3.22 5.52
N VAL A 232 -3.24 -2.35 4.55
CA VAL A 232 -4.08 -2.12 3.36
C VAL A 232 -4.17 -3.39 2.54
N ILE A 233 -3.05 -4.03 2.23
CA ILE A 233 -2.99 -5.29 1.46
C ILE A 233 -3.82 -6.38 2.17
N VAL A 234 -3.62 -6.57 3.48
CA VAL A 234 -4.35 -7.57 4.27
C VAL A 234 -5.85 -7.27 4.30
N SER A 235 -6.25 -6.00 4.40
CA SER A 235 -7.66 -5.62 4.37
C SER A 235 -8.32 -5.94 3.03
N GLU A 236 -7.61 -5.74 1.92
CA GLU A 236 -8.10 -6.08 0.59
C GLU A 236 -8.23 -7.60 0.41
N ILE A 237 -7.27 -8.39 0.90
CA ILE A 237 -7.33 -9.86 0.87
C ILE A 237 -8.51 -10.38 1.69
N LYS A 238 -8.72 -9.83 2.89
CA LYS A 238 -9.87 -10.19 3.75
C LYS A 238 -11.20 -9.88 3.06
N ALA A 239 -11.30 -8.76 2.34
CA ALA A 239 -12.48 -8.45 1.54
C ALA A 239 -12.66 -9.42 0.35
N ALA A 240 -11.56 -9.84 -0.28
CA ALA A 240 -11.57 -10.79 -1.40
C ALA A 240 -11.95 -12.22 -0.97
N LYS A 241 -11.71 -12.60 0.29
CA LYS A 241 -11.93 -13.95 0.88
C LYS A 241 -11.07 -15.08 0.32
N MET A 242 -10.52 -14.90 -0.88
CA MET A 242 -9.69 -15.85 -1.61
C MET A 242 -8.37 -15.19 -2.03
N TYR A 243 -7.28 -15.93 -1.91
CA TYR A 243 -5.96 -15.49 -2.34
C TYR A 243 -5.11 -16.68 -2.79
N SER A 244 -4.02 -16.41 -3.49
CA SER A 244 -2.97 -17.40 -3.77
C SER A 244 -1.64 -16.90 -3.24
N ILE A 245 -0.75 -17.84 -2.89
CA ILE A 245 0.62 -17.52 -2.52
C ILE A 245 1.56 -17.77 -3.70
N MET A 246 2.57 -16.92 -3.81
CA MET A 246 3.71 -17.09 -4.70
C MET A 246 4.94 -16.98 -3.82
N VAL A 247 5.81 -17.98 -3.89
CA VAL A 247 7.01 -18.05 -3.05
C VAL A 247 8.20 -18.41 -3.92
N ASP A 248 9.30 -17.75 -3.63
CA ASP A 248 10.56 -17.96 -4.34
C ASP A 248 11.69 -17.77 -3.33
N GLU A 249 12.72 -18.60 -3.44
CA GLU A 249 13.92 -18.53 -2.63
C GLU A 249 15.09 -17.93 -3.41
N ALA A 250 15.89 -17.12 -2.72
CA ALA A 250 17.17 -16.70 -3.24
C ALA A 250 18.21 -16.65 -2.15
N ARG A 251 19.45 -16.92 -2.54
CA ARG A 251 20.61 -16.73 -1.68
C ARG A 251 21.10 -15.29 -1.80
N ASP A 252 21.08 -14.57 -0.69
CA ASP A 252 21.77 -13.30 -0.53
C ASP A 252 23.19 -13.55 0.05
N HIS A 253 24.05 -12.54 0.02
CA HIS A 253 25.49 -12.59 0.36
C HIS A 253 25.82 -13.34 1.66
N HIS A 254 24.91 -13.30 2.64
CA HIS A 254 25.13 -13.91 3.96
C HIS A 254 24.02 -14.86 4.42
N SER A 255 22.86 -14.88 3.76
CA SER A 255 21.71 -15.66 4.21
C SER A 255 20.72 -15.96 3.11
N GLU A 256 19.96 -17.02 3.33
CA GLU A 256 18.90 -17.48 2.44
C GLU A 256 17.61 -16.73 2.78
N GLN A 257 16.99 -16.16 1.76
CA GLN A 257 15.82 -15.31 1.89
C GLN A 257 14.67 -15.91 1.07
N LEU A 258 13.50 -15.98 1.70
CA LEU A 258 12.26 -16.41 1.09
C LEU A 258 11.40 -15.18 0.82
N ALA A 259 11.04 -14.95 -0.44
CA ALA A 259 10.10 -13.90 -0.83
C ALA A 259 8.67 -14.44 -0.80
N LEU A 260 7.79 -13.81 -0.02
CA LEU A 260 6.36 -14.14 0.00
C LEU A 260 5.57 -13.05 -0.70
N CYS A 261 4.97 -13.40 -1.83
CA CYS A 261 3.99 -12.58 -2.53
C CYS A 261 2.61 -13.24 -2.52
N VAL A 262 1.56 -12.44 -2.66
CA VAL A 262 0.17 -12.89 -2.73
C VAL A 262 -0.51 -12.32 -3.95
N ARG A 263 -1.45 -13.08 -4.49
CA ARG A 263 -2.29 -12.69 -5.62
C ARG A 263 -3.75 -12.81 -5.22
N TYR A 264 -4.55 -11.77 -5.49
CA TYR A 264 -5.97 -11.74 -5.17
C TYR A 264 -6.70 -10.78 -6.11
N VAL A 265 -8.03 -10.78 -6.05
CA VAL A 265 -8.90 -9.85 -6.79
C VAL A 265 -9.47 -8.84 -5.80
N ASN A 266 -9.23 -7.55 -6.02
CA ASN A 266 -9.69 -6.51 -5.10
C ASN A 266 -11.19 -6.19 -5.31
N SER A 267 -11.74 -5.29 -4.48
CA SER A 267 -13.15 -4.87 -4.56
C SER A 267 -13.52 -4.08 -5.82
N GLN A 268 -12.52 -3.62 -6.57
CA GLN A 268 -12.69 -2.97 -7.89
C GLN A 268 -12.60 -3.99 -9.03
N ASP A 269 -12.76 -5.27 -8.70
CA ASP A 269 -12.59 -6.43 -9.56
C ASP A 269 -11.18 -6.62 -10.12
N MET A 270 -10.19 -5.80 -9.78
CA MET A 270 -8.84 -5.86 -10.38
C MET A 270 -7.95 -6.91 -9.72
N VAL A 271 -7.24 -7.69 -10.53
CA VAL A 271 -6.17 -8.56 -10.03
C VAL A 271 -5.01 -7.72 -9.48
N LYS A 272 -4.59 -8.03 -8.25
CA LYS A 272 -3.41 -7.46 -7.60
C LYS A 272 -2.44 -8.57 -7.21
N GLU A 273 -1.16 -8.34 -7.52
CA GLU A 273 -0.04 -9.07 -6.94
C GLU A 273 0.67 -8.14 -5.97
N ARG A 274 0.87 -8.59 -4.74
CA ARG A 274 1.42 -7.78 -3.65
C ARG A 274 2.48 -8.55 -2.89
N PHE A 275 3.53 -7.85 -2.50
CA PHE A 275 4.62 -8.36 -1.69
C PHE A 275 4.27 -8.25 -0.21
N LEU A 276 4.34 -9.36 0.53
CA LEU A 276 4.12 -9.37 1.99
C LEU A 276 5.42 -9.20 2.76
N GLY A 277 6.50 -9.85 2.33
CA GLY A 277 7.77 -9.72 3.01
C GLY A 277 8.86 -10.72 2.62
N PHE A 278 10.07 -10.44 3.11
CA PHE A 278 11.21 -11.34 3.10
C PHE A 278 11.34 -12.06 4.45
N CYS A 279 11.46 -13.37 4.38
CA CYS A 279 11.69 -14.22 5.53
C CYS A 279 13.09 -14.82 5.46
N LYS A 280 13.87 -14.66 6.51
CA LYS A 280 15.16 -15.34 6.63
C LYS A 280 14.93 -16.81 6.96
N LEU A 281 15.46 -17.71 6.14
CA LEU A 281 15.42 -19.14 6.40
C LEU A 281 16.59 -19.57 7.29
N LYS A 282 16.35 -20.56 8.15
CA LYS A 282 17.39 -21.20 8.97
C LYS A 282 18.02 -22.39 8.24
N ALA A 283 17.23 -23.07 7.42
CA ALA A 283 17.61 -24.24 6.64
C ALA A 283 16.71 -24.35 5.39
N PHE A 284 17.19 -25.05 4.38
CA PHE A 284 16.51 -25.33 3.10
C PHE A 284 15.81 -26.69 3.08
N ASP A 285 15.08 -27.01 4.14
CA ASP A 285 14.21 -28.18 4.20
C ASP A 285 12.75 -27.76 4.01
N ALA A 286 11.96 -28.66 3.42
CA ALA A 286 10.57 -28.41 3.11
C ALA A 286 9.74 -28.02 4.35
N ASN A 287 10.02 -28.63 5.51
CA ASN A 287 9.32 -28.33 6.76
C ASN A 287 9.59 -26.88 7.20
N THR A 288 10.86 -26.46 7.26
CA THR A 288 11.21 -25.08 7.62
C THR A 288 10.58 -24.06 6.68
N ILE A 289 10.55 -24.32 5.37
CA ILE A 289 9.94 -23.40 4.40
C ILE A 289 8.42 -23.32 4.61
N THR A 290 7.74 -24.46 4.71
CA THR A 290 6.29 -24.50 4.96
C THR A 290 5.94 -23.81 6.29
N GLU A 291 6.64 -24.10 7.38
CA GLU A 291 6.42 -23.45 8.68
C GLU A 291 6.66 -21.93 8.62
N THR A 292 7.66 -21.49 7.85
CA THR A 292 7.94 -20.07 7.66
C THR A 292 6.80 -19.37 6.92
N ILE A 293 6.27 -19.98 5.85
CA ILE A 293 5.10 -19.47 5.11
C ILE A 293 3.89 -19.37 6.06
N GLU A 294 3.57 -20.45 6.76
CA GLU A 294 2.44 -20.51 7.71
C GLU A 294 2.55 -19.45 8.80
N THR A 295 3.74 -19.28 9.37
CA THR A 295 3.99 -18.26 10.41
C THR A 295 3.70 -16.84 9.89
N GLN A 296 4.03 -16.54 8.62
CA GLN A 296 3.68 -15.25 8.03
C GLN A 296 2.18 -15.12 7.78
N LEU A 297 1.52 -16.17 7.30
CA LEU A 297 0.06 -16.15 7.09
C LEU A 297 -0.69 -15.88 8.41
N VAL A 298 -0.30 -16.57 9.48
CA VAL A 298 -0.84 -16.37 10.84
C VAL A 298 -0.54 -14.98 11.36
N LYS A 299 0.69 -14.48 11.17
CA LYS A 299 1.07 -13.10 11.58
C LYS A 299 0.18 -12.04 10.94
N HIS A 300 -0.28 -12.28 9.71
CA HIS A 300 -1.16 -11.36 8.97
C HIS A 300 -2.66 -11.66 9.15
N GLY A 301 -3.04 -12.71 9.88
CA GLY A 301 -4.43 -13.10 10.10
C GLY A 301 -5.10 -13.59 8.81
N LEU A 302 -4.38 -14.35 7.98
CA LEU A 302 -4.81 -14.90 6.69
C LEU A 302 -5.09 -16.41 6.72
N GLU A 303 -4.78 -17.09 7.84
CA GLU A 303 -4.84 -18.55 8.01
C GLU A 303 -6.23 -19.16 7.80
N HIS A 304 -7.29 -18.39 8.04
CA HIS A 304 -8.68 -18.85 7.89
C HIS A 304 -9.27 -18.59 6.49
N LEU A 305 -8.56 -17.87 5.63
CA LEU A 305 -9.02 -17.56 4.28
C LEU A 305 -8.66 -18.69 3.32
N THR A 306 -9.45 -18.84 2.26
CA THR A 306 -9.20 -19.87 1.24
C THR A 306 -7.95 -19.51 0.42
N CYS A 307 -6.91 -20.32 0.56
CA CYS A 307 -5.77 -20.30 -0.34
C CYS A 307 -6.08 -21.13 -1.59
N VAL A 308 -6.24 -20.47 -2.73
CA VAL A 308 -6.66 -21.06 -4.00
C VAL A 308 -5.51 -21.77 -4.69
N ALA A 309 -4.31 -21.20 -4.63
CA ALA A 309 -3.13 -21.79 -5.25
C ALA A 309 -1.84 -21.44 -4.51
N GLN A 310 -0.87 -22.31 -4.70
CA GLN A 310 0.52 -22.15 -4.28
C GLN A 310 1.42 -22.21 -5.51
N ALA A 311 2.29 -21.21 -5.69
CA ALA A 311 3.21 -21.15 -6.81
C ALA A 311 4.66 -21.06 -6.38
N TYR A 312 5.46 -22.00 -6.87
CA TYR A 312 6.89 -22.12 -6.58
C TYR A 312 7.69 -22.31 -7.86
N ASP A 313 9.01 -22.25 -7.73
CA ASP A 313 9.91 -22.73 -8.77
C ASP A 313 9.88 -24.28 -8.86
N GLY A 314 10.72 -24.81 -9.73
CA GLY A 314 10.84 -26.25 -9.98
C GLY A 314 11.80 -27.00 -9.09
N ALA A 315 12.35 -26.35 -8.06
CA ALA A 315 13.33 -27.00 -7.19
C ALA A 315 12.73 -28.25 -6.55
N SER A 316 13.55 -29.29 -6.38
CA SER A 316 13.07 -30.58 -5.88
C SER A 316 12.36 -30.45 -4.53
N VAL A 317 12.92 -29.62 -3.63
CA VAL A 317 12.38 -29.32 -2.29
C VAL A 317 11.00 -28.62 -2.34
N MET A 318 10.71 -27.90 -3.43
CA MET A 318 9.48 -27.12 -3.58
C MET A 318 8.37 -27.90 -4.30
N ARG A 319 8.73 -28.75 -5.27
CA ARG A 319 7.83 -29.34 -6.26
C ARG A 319 7.30 -30.74 -5.94
N GLY A 320 8.04 -31.58 -5.21
CA GLY A 320 7.72 -33.00 -5.22
C GLY A 320 6.43 -33.36 -4.45
N ALA A 321 5.99 -34.60 -4.65
CA ALA A 321 4.69 -35.08 -4.19
C ALA A 321 4.70 -35.66 -2.77
N VAL A 322 5.89 -35.88 -2.19
CA VAL A 322 6.08 -36.56 -0.91
C VAL A 322 7.22 -35.88 -0.15
N GLY A 323 6.90 -35.22 0.96
CA GLY A 323 7.91 -34.59 1.84
C GLY A 323 8.43 -33.23 1.37
N ASP A 324 7.85 -32.66 0.32
CA ASP A 324 8.21 -31.35 -0.23
C ASP A 324 7.21 -30.25 0.17
N VAL A 325 7.58 -28.98 -0.04
CA VAL A 325 6.78 -27.82 0.40
C VAL A 325 5.36 -27.88 -0.16
N GLN A 326 5.21 -28.25 -1.44
CA GLN A 326 3.90 -28.44 -2.06
C GLN A 326 3.01 -29.41 -1.27
N ALA A 327 3.54 -30.57 -0.90
CA ALA A 327 2.78 -31.63 -0.25
C ALA A 327 2.38 -31.22 1.18
N HIS A 328 3.34 -30.68 1.95
CA HIS A 328 3.10 -30.21 3.32
C HIS A 328 2.13 -29.03 3.37
N PHE A 329 2.23 -28.09 2.44
CA PHE A 329 1.31 -26.96 2.39
C PHE A 329 -0.09 -27.41 1.96
N LYS A 330 -0.20 -28.36 1.03
CA LYS A 330 -1.49 -28.91 0.57
C LYS A 330 -2.20 -29.74 1.65
N GLU A 331 -1.45 -30.37 2.56
CA GLU A 331 -2.03 -31.06 3.72
C GLU A 331 -2.81 -30.10 4.63
N LYS A 332 -2.27 -28.88 4.84
CA LYS A 332 -2.91 -27.81 5.63
C LYS A 332 -3.98 -27.06 4.83
N HIS A 333 -3.73 -26.84 3.54
CA HIS A 333 -4.60 -26.11 2.62
C HIS A 333 -4.99 -26.99 1.43
N PRO A 334 -5.99 -27.89 1.56
CA PRO A 334 -6.34 -28.86 0.52
C PRO A 334 -6.87 -28.23 -0.77
N GLU A 335 -7.39 -27.01 -0.67
CA GLU A 335 -7.90 -26.23 -1.81
C GLU A 335 -6.76 -25.66 -2.68
N ALA A 336 -5.55 -25.50 -2.12
CA ALA A 336 -4.41 -24.87 -2.78
C ALA A 336 -3.80 -25.76 -3.88
N ILE A 337 -4.09 -25.46 -5.14
CA ILE A 337 -3.46 -26.14 -6.27
C ILE A 337 -2.01 -25.70 -6.43
N TYR A 338 -1.12 -26.63 -6.79
CA TYR A 338 0.25 -26.30 -7.13
C TYR A 338 0.37 -25.79 -8.55
N ILE A 339 1.04 -24.65 -8.70
CA ILE A 339 1.42 -24.07 -9.98
C ILE A 339 2.94 -23.96 -10.02
N HIS A 340 3.55 -24.74 -10.90
CA HIS A 340 4.96 -24.53 -11.22
C HIS A 340 5.11 -23.20 -11.99
N CYS A 341 6.15 -22.42 -11.71
CA CYS A 341 6.40 -21.19 -12.45
C CYS A 341 6.54 -21.45 -13.97
N TYR A 342 5.64 -20.90 -14.79
CA TYR A 342 5.66 -21.12 -16.24
C TYR A 342 6.83 -20.43 -16.93
N ALA A 343 7.30 -19.30 -16.39
CA ALA A 343 8.50 -18.64 -16.88
C ALA A 343 9.73 -19.54 -16.68
N HIS A 344 9.82 -20.21 -15.53
CA HIS A 344 10.88 -21.18 -15.26
C HIS A 344 10.75 -22.43 -16.15
N GLU A 345 9.57 -23.01 -16.32
CA GLU A 345 9.37 -24.13 -17.26
C GLU A 345 9.82 -23.77 -18.68
N LEU A 346 9.45 -22.58 -19.17
CA LEU A 346 9.85 -22.15 -20.51
C LEU A 346 11.36 -21.96 -20.62
N ASN A 347 11.98 -21.37 -19.60
CA ASN A 347 13.43 -21.24 -19.56
C ASN A 347 14.10 -22.63 -19.60
N LEU A 348 13.56 -23.62 -18.88
CA LEU A 348 14.05 -25.00 -18.93
C LEU A 348 13.88 -25.63 -20.31
N VAL A 349 12.75 -25.40 -21.00
CA VAL A 349 12.56 -25.81 -22.40
C VAL A 349 13.68 -25.24 -23.26
N LEU A 350 13.98 -23.95 -23.16
CA LEU A 350 15.04 -23.31 -23.94
C LEU A 350 16.42 -23.89 -23.61
N CYS A 351 16.77 -24.00 -22.32
CA CYS A 351 18.03 -24.59 -21.89
C CYS A 351 18.21 -26.03 -22.38
N HIS A 352 17.17 -26.86 -22.29
CA HIS A 352 17.20 -28.25 -22.78
C HIS A 352 17.35 -28.34 -24.30
N ASN A 353 16.77 -27.40 -25.04
CA ASN A 353 16.95 -27.31 -26.48
C ASN A 353 18.37 -26.88 -26.83
N CYS A 354 18.93 -25.85 -26.19
CA CYS A 354 20.31 -25.43 -26.41
C CYS A 354 21.31 -26.56 -26.09
N LYS A 355 21.10 -27.31 -24.99
CA LYS A 355 21.93 -28.47 -24.63
C LYS A 355 21.88 -29.62 -25.62
N ALA A 356 20.82 -29.69 -26.43
CA ALA A 356 20.64 -30.74 -27.42
C ALA A 356 21.32 -30.41 -28.76
N ILE A 357 21.71 -29.15 -28.98
CA ILE A 357 22.39 -28.69 -30.20
C ILE A 357 23.88 -28.57 -29.84
N PRO A 358 24.76 -29.46 -30.36
CA PRO A 358 26.19 -29.41 -30.06
C PRO A 358 26.82 -28.05 -30.38
N GLU A 359 26.47 -27.47 -31.53
CA GLU A 359 27.00 -26.18 -31.97
C GLU A 359 26.59 -25.03 -31.03
N ALA A 360 25.39 -25.08 -30.45
CA ALA A 360 24.97 -24.10 -29.45
C ALA A 360 25.73 -24.31 -28.13
N CYS A 361 25.96 -25.56 -27.73
CA CYS A 361 26.75 -25.88 -26.54
C CYS A 361 28.17 -25.32 -26.65
N ASP A 362 28.83 -25.48 -27.80
CA ASP A 362 30.19 -24.98 -28.04
C ASP A 362 30.25 -23.46 -27.90
N VAL A 363 29.26 -22.74 -28.45
CA VAL A 363 29.16 -21.27 -28.33
C VAL A 363 28.97 -20.85 -26.86
N PHE A 364 28.03 -21.46 -26.14
CA PHE A 364 27.79 -21.10 -24.73
C PHE A 364 28.99 -21.46 -23.84
N TYR A 365 29.65 -22.60 -24.10
CA TYR A 365 30.86 -22.99 -23.38
C TYR A 365 32.03 -22.02 -23.64
N MET A 366 32.18 -21.55 -24.88
CA MET A 366 33.15 -20.51 -25.22
C MET A 366 32.85 -19.22 -24.46
N LEU A 367 31.60 -18.77 -24.43
CA LEU A 367 31.19 -17.55 -23.70
C LEU A 367 31.43 -17.69 -22.19
N GLU A 368 31.10 -18.84 -21.60
CA GLU A 368 31.35 -19.13 -20.19
C GLU A 368 32.85 -19.17 -19.87
N SER A 369 33.65 -19.74 -20.77
CA SER A 369 35.12 -19.75 -20.64
C SER A 369 35.71 -18.34 -20.69
N VAL A 370 35.21 -17.50 -21.60
CA VAL A 370 35.60 -16.08 -21.71
C VAL A 370 35.22 -15.33 -20.43
N TYR A 371 33.98 -15.47 -19.96
CA TYR A 371 33.54 -14.86 -18.71
C TYR A 371 34.40 -15.31 -17.52
N SER A 372 34.62 -16.61 -17.38
CA SER A 372 35.42 -17.20 -16.30
C SER A 372 36.83 -16.65 -16.33
N PHE A 373 37.44 -16.54 -17.51
CA PHE A 373 38.74 -15.92 -17.70
C PHE A 373 38.75 -14.46 -17.23
N PHE A 374 37.79 -13.63 -17.66
CA PHE A 374 37.70 -12.21 -17.24
C PHE A 374 37.40 -12.04 -15.75
N SER A 375 36.63 -12.95 -15.14
CA SER A 375 36.31 -12.91 -13.72
C SER A 375 37.51 -13.28 -12.83
N THR A 376 38.51 -13.97 -13.37
CA THR A 376 39.65 -14.53 -12.62
C THR A 376 40.99 -13.88 -12.96
N SER A 377 41.14 -13.18 -14.09
CA SER A 377 42.42 -12.64 -14.54
C SER A 377 42.64 -11.17 -14.15
N LEU A 378 43.85 -10.88 -13.65
CA LEU A 378 44.33 -9.52 -13.38
C LEU A 378 44.59 -8.78 -14.72
N ILE A 379 43.97 -7.61 -14.83
CA ILE A 379 44.11 -6.43 -15.73
C ILE A 379 44.93 -6.55 -17.03
N ASP A 380 46.09 -7.21 -17.07
CA ASP A 380 46.97 -7.25 -18.25
C ASP A 380 46.48 -8.19 -19.37
N SER A 381 45.69 -9.21 -19.04
CA SER A 381 45.07 -10.10 -20.05
C SER A 381 43.87 -9.49 -20.77
N ILE A 382 43.27 -8.44 -20.17
CA ILE A 382 42.04 -7.78 -20.62
C ILE A 382 42.31 -6.93 -21.87
N ASN A 383 43.49 -6.30 -21.95
CA ASN A 383 43.88 -5.41 -23.05
C ASN A 383 44.10 -6.15 -24.39
N ALA A 384 44.49 -7.43 -24.36
CA ALA A 384 44.68 -8.23 -25.57
C ALA A 384 43.36 -8.68 -26.21
N ILE A 385 42.34 -8.95 -25.39
CA ILE A 385 41.02 -9.44 -25.85
C ILE A 385 40.08 -8.29 -26.25
N LEU A 386 40.23 -7.10 -25.65
CA LEU A 386 39.47 -5.89 -26.02
C LEU A 386 39.53 -5.54 -27.52
N LYS A 387 40.53 -6.02 -28.27
CA LYS A 387 40.59 -5.89 -29.74
C LYS A 387 39.55 -6.71 -30.51
N ASN A 388 39.08 -7.83 -29.97
CA ASN A 388 38.13 -8.75 -30.64
C ASN A 388 36.71 -8.73 -30.04
N LEU A 389 36.54 -8.09 -28.88
CA LEU A 389 35.26 -7.93 -28.18
C LEU A 389 34.14 -7.24 -29.00
N PRO A 390 34.42 -6.26 -29.88
CA PRO A 390 33.38 -5.60 -30.66
C PRO A 390 32.58 -6.55 -31.56
N ALA A 391 33.24 -7.54 -32.17
CA ALA A 391 32.57 -8.51 -33.05
C ALA A 391 31.63 -9.45 -32.28
N VAL A 392 32.01 -9.86 -31.07
CA VAL A 392 31.20 -10.71 -30.16
C VAL A 392 30.04 -9.93 -29.57
N ILE A 393 30.27 -8.67 -29.17
CA ILE A 393 29.22 -7.79 -28.65
C ILE A 393 28.18 -7.50 -29.75
N GLN A 394 28.61 -7.26 -30.99
CA GLN A 394 27.71 -6.99 -32.11
C GLN A 394 26.87 -8.22 -32.49
N THR A 395 27.42 -9.43 -32.39
CA THR A 395 26.63 -10.68 -32.56
C THR A 395 25.65 -10.92 -31.42
N LEU A 396 26.05 -10.70 -30.16
CA LEU A 396 25.16 -10.85 -29.00
C LEU A 396 24.07 -9.78 -28.94
N GLN A 397 24.35 -8.54 -29.36
CA GLN A 397 23.36 -7.46 -29.46
C GLN A 397 22.30 -7.75 -30.54
N ASN A 398 22.66 -8.45 -31.61
CA ASN A 398 21.72 -8.86 -32.66
C ASN A 398 20.86 -10.07 -32.27
N ILE A 399 21.34 -10.93 -31.37
CA ILE A 399 20.53 -12.02 -30.76
C ILE A 399 19.60 -11.45 -29.67
N SER A 400 20.01 -10.36 -29.02
CA SER A 400 19.25 -9.65 -27.98
C SER A 400 18.12 -8.79 -28.54
N THR A 401 17.13 -9.40 -29.18
CA THR A 401 15.78 -8.80 -29.32
C THR A 401 14.71 -9.90 -29.18
N PRO A 402 13.43 -9.57 -29.14
CA PRO A 402 12.55 -9.13 -28.07
C PRO A 402 11.90 -10.29 -27.27
N LEU A 403 12.47 -11.50 -27.27
CA LEU A 403 11.82 -12.67 -26.63
C LEU A 403 11.78 -12.57 -25.10
N ALA A 404 12.81 -11.98 -24.48
CA ALA A 404 12.91 -11.84 -23.03
C ALA A 404 12.05 -10.69 -22.45
N ILE A 405 11.74 -9.67 -23.25
CA ILE A 405 10.99 -8.48 -22.82
C ILE A 405 9.50 -8.58 -23.24
N GLY A 406 9.21 -9.25 -24.36
CA GLY A 406 7.83 -9.42 -24.85
C GLY A 406 6.98 -10.39 -24.01
N LEU A 407 7.61 -11.35 -23.33
CA LEU A 407 6.91 -12.35 -22.52
C LEU A 407 6.31 -11.79 -21.22
N GLN A 408 6.75 -10.61 -20.77
CA GLN A 408 6.30 -10.04 -19.50
C GLN A 408 4.93 -9.33 -19.56
N SER A 409 4.30 -9.16 -20.73
CA SER A 409 3.14 -8.24 -20.82
C SER A 409 1.82 -8.76 -21.42
N LYS A 410 1.71 -9.97 -21.98
CA LYS A 410 0.40 -10.44 -22.50
C LYS A 410 0.13 -11.93 -22.27
N LEU A 411 -0.75 -12.18 -21.29
CA LEU A 411 -1.64 -13.34 -21.10
C LEU A 411 -1.00 -14.75 -21.17
N CYS A 412 -0.57 -15.21 -20.00
CA CYS A 412 0.05 -16.52 -19.78
C CYS A 412 -0.93 -17.74 -19.77
N ARG A 413 -2.20 -17.59 -20.19
CA ARG A 413 -3.24 -18.65 -20.09
C ARG A 413 -3.59 -19.36 -21.40
N PHE A 414 -3.37 -18.69 -22.52
CA PHE A 414 -3.26 -19.34 -23.82
C PHE A 414 -1.82 -19.71 -24.15
N PHE A 415 -0.87 -19.50 -23.25
CA PHE A 415 0.54 -19.54 -23.61
C PHE A 415 0.98 -20.89 -24.15
N LYS A 416 0.59 -22.01 -23.51
CA LYS A 416 0.87 -23.35 -24.06
C LYS A 416 0.30 -23.48 -25.47
N THR A 417 -1.02 -23.31 -25.64
CA THR A 417 -1.69 -23.55 -26.93
C THR A 417 -1.25 -22.56 -28.01
N ALA A 418 -1.21 -21.27 -27.71
CA ALA A 418 -0.79 -20.23 -28.65
C ALA A 418 0.69 -20.30 -29.01
N VAL A 419 1.61 -20.57 -28.06
CA VAL A 419 3.03 -20.75 -28.38
C VAL A 419 3.25 -22.06 -29.11
N HIS A 420 2.57 -23.14 -28.70
CA HIS A 420 2.61 -24.41 -29.40
C HIS A 420 2.08 -24.28 -30.83
N ASP A 421 0.96 -23.61 -31.05
CA ASP A 421 0.39 -23.35 -32.38
C ASP A 421 1.27 -22.41 -33.20
N ALA A 422 1.85 -21.37 -32.60
CA ALA A 422 2.81 -20.50 -33.27
C ALA A 422 4.07 -21.27 -33.70
N LEU A 423 4.64 -22.11 -32.82
CA LEU A 423 5.80 -22.95 -33.14
C LEU A 423 5.46 -24.00 -34.21
N LYS A 424 4.26 -24.57 -34.15
CA LYS A 424 3.74 -25.50 -35.16
C LYS A 424 3.57 -24.82 -36.52
N ASN A 425 3.08 -23.58 -36.54
CA ASN A 425 2.97 -22.76 -37.75
C ASN A 425 4.34 -22.33 -38.29
N CYS A 426 5.33 -22.11 -37.40
CA CYS A 426 6.73 -21.87 -37.79
C CYS A 426 7.41 -23.09 -38.41
N ARG A 427 6.85 -24.29 -38.25
CA ARG A 427 7.34 -25.53 -38.85
C ARG A 427 6.99 -25.61 -40.34
N CYS A 428 7.36 -24.58 -41.11
CA CYS A 428 7.17 -24.51 -42.55
C CYS A 428 8.49 -24.19 -43.26
N SER A 429 8.57 -24.56 -44.55
CA SER A 429 9.77 -24.34 -45.36
C SER A 429 10.08 -22.87 -45.59
N GLU A 430 9.04 -22.03 -45.69
CA GLU A 430 9.18 -20.57 -45.88
C GLU A 430 9.87 -19.93 -44.68
N LYS A 431 9.46 -20.28 -43.46
CA LYS A 431 10.05 -19.70 -42.25
C LYS A 431 11.49 -20.15 -42.03
N ALA A 432 11.80 -21.40 -42.39
CA ALA A 432 13.17 -21.91 -42.38
C ALA A 432 14.07 -21.14 -43.35
N MET A 433 13.56 -20.82 -44.55
CA MET A 433 14.28 -20.03 -45.55
C MET A 433 14.48 -18.59 -45.09
N GLU A 434 13.46 -17.95 -44.52
CA GLU A 434 13.56 -16.60 -43.96
C GLU A 434 14.66 -16.50 -42.88
N ILE A 435 14.75 -17.49 -41.98
CA ILE A 435 15.78 -17.52 -40.94
C ILE A 435 17.16 -17.77 -41.54
N PHE A 436 17.25 -18.66 -42.55
CA PHE A 436 18.50 -18.91 -43.26
C PHE A 436 19.00 -17.66 -43.98
N ASP A 437 18.13 -16.94 -44.69
CA ASP A 437 18.49 -15.71 -45.40
C ASP A 437 18.94 -14.62 -44.43
N LYS A 438 18.25 -14.44 -43.30
CA LYS A 438 18.68 -13.54 -42.22
C LYS A 438 20.06 -13.91 -41.69
N THR A 439 20.30 -15.20 -41.48
CA THR A 439 21.60 -15.70 -41.01
C THR A 439 22.68 -15.44 -42.05
N LYS A 440 22.39 -15.66 -43.33
CA LYS A 440 23.30 -15.40 -44.45
C LYS A 440 23.66 -13.92 -44.57
N THR A 441 22.70 -13.01 -44.37
CA THR A 441 22.97 -11.57 -44.31
C THR A 441 23.93 -11.24 -43.17
N ILE A 442 23.67 -11.76 -41.96
CA ILE A 442 24.54 -11.54 -40.80
C ILE A 442 25.96 -12.08 -41.05
N CYS A 443 26.08 -13.29 -41.61
CA CYS A 443 27.37 -13.87 -41.95
C CYS A 443 28.12 -13.02 -43.00
N SER A 444 27.42 -12.53 -44.02
CA SER A 444 27.98 -11.63 -45.04
C SER A 444 28.48 -10.32 -44.44
N ASP A 445 27.70 -9.71 -43.54
CA ASP A 445 28.08 -8.46 -42.86
C ASP A 445 29.33 -8.63 -41.97
N LEU A 446 29.52 -9.83 -41.42
CA LEU A 446 30.67 -10.20 -40.59
C LEU A 446 31.86 -10.77 -41.39
N GLY A 447 31.75 -10.87 -42.72
CA GLY A 447 32.79 -11.42 -43.59
C GLY A 447 33.01 -12.94 -43.43
N ILE A 448 32.00 -13.68 -42.98
CA ILE A 448 32.05 -15.14 -42.81
C ILE A 448 31.57 -15.79 -44.12
N GLU A 449 32.47 -16.47 -44.83
CA GLU A 449 32.14 -17.16 -46.09
C GLU A 449 31.31 -18.42 -45.86
N GLU A 450 30.31 -18.65 -46.72
CA GLU A 450 29.47 -19.85 -46.68
C GLU A 450 30.31 -21.09 -47.03
N HIS A 451 30.54 -21.95 -46.04
CA HIS A 451 31.24 -23.22 -46.25
C HIS A 451 30.38 -24.18 -47.06
N THR A 452 30.61 -24.22 -48.38
CA THR A 452 30.10 -25.28 -49.24
C THR A 452 30.88 -26.57 -48.96
N LYS A 453 30.18 -27.65 -48.59
CA LYS A 453 30.87 -28.95 -48.46
C LYS A 453 31.49 -29.34 -49.79
N GLY A 454 32.77 -29.72 -49.73
CA GLY A 454 33.49 -30.30 -50.87
C GLY A 454 32.72 -31.46 -51.48
N THR A 455 32.70 -31.49 -52.80
CA THR A 455 32.07 -32.50 -53.66
C THR A 455 32.27 -33.89 -53.08
N GLN A 456 31.19 -34.59 -52.72
CA GLN A 456 31.30 -36.01 -52.37
C GLN A 456 32.01 -36.72 -53.52
N ARG A 457 33.06 -37.50 -53.20
CA ARG A 457 33.73 -38.36 -54.18
C ARG A 457 32.65 -39.23 -54.82
N LYS A 458 32.29 -38.92 -56.07
CA LYS A 458 31.42 -39.79 -56.87
C LYS A 458 32.05 -41.18 -56.84
N GLN A 459 31.31 -42.17 -56.36
CA GLN A 459 31.71 -43.56 -56.44
C GLN A 459 32.02 -43.84 -57.93
N LYS A 460 33.23 -44.34 -58.23
CA LYS A 460 33.59 -44.67 -59.61
C LYS A 460 32.55 -45.65 -60.14
N LYS A 461 31.79 -45.25 -61.18
CA LYS A 461 30.93 -46.17 -61.92
C LYS A 461 31.83 -47.25 -62.51
N ILE A 462 31.46 -48.51 -62.29
CA ILE A 462 32.05 -49.64 -63.00
C ILE A 462 31.54 -49.54 -64.45
N GLU A 463 32.44 -49.49 -65.43
CA GLU A 463 32.07 -49.47 -66.85
C GLU A 463 31.47 -50.83 -67.24
N GLY A 464 30.30 -50.83 -67.88
CA GLY A 464 29.68 -52.04 -68.47
C GLY A 464 28.29 -52.44 -67.97
N TYR A 465 27.65 -51.68 -67.06
CA TYR A 465 26.28 -51.98 -66.61
C TYR A 465 25.31 -50.81 -66.86
N VAL A 466 24.09 -51.15 -67.31
CA VAL A 466 22.94 -50.22 -67.41
C VAL A 466 22.17 -50.30 -66.09
N VAL A 467 22.04 -49.16 -65.40
CA VAL A 467 21.19 -49.01 -64.22
C VAL A 467 19.86 -48.42 -64.71
N GLU A 468 18.78 -49.19 -64.65
CA GLU A 468 17.47 -48.78 -65.20
C GLU A 468 16.76 -47.68 -64.38
N SER A 469 17.11 -47.52 -63.11
CA SER A 469 16.77 -46.31 -62.35
C SER A 469 17.69 -46.15 -61.14
N PRO A 470 18.22 -44.95 -60.85
CA PRO A 470 18.95 -44.73 -59.61
C PRO A 470 17.96 -44.66 -58.44
N CYS A 471 17.69 -45.79 -57.79
CA CYS A 471 17.09 -45.80 -56.46
C CYS A 471 18.13 -45.30 -55.45
N GLY A 472 18.17 -43.99 -55.22
CA GLY A 472 18.99 -43.41 -54.14
C GLY A 472 19.88 -42.21 -54.49
N THR A 473 19.75 -41.59 -55.68
CA THR A 473 20.33 -40.25 -55.89
C THR A 473 19.61 -39.24 -55.01
N ARG A 474 20.12 -39.02 -53.79
CA ARG A 474 19.77 -37.85 -52.99
C ARG A 474 20.24 -36.63 -53.80
N SER A 475 19.33 -35.73 -54.14
CA SER A 475 19.67 -34.42 -54.69
C SER A 475 20.72 -33.76 -53.79
N ASP A 476 21.72 -33.09 -54.36
CA ASP A 476 22.66 -32.27 -53.60
C ASP A 476 21.86 -31.22 -52.83
N LEU A 477 21.64 -31.46 -51.54
CA LEU A 477 20.87 -30.57 -50.68
C LEU A 477 21.67 -29.30 -50.48
N SER A 478 21.05 -28.14 -50.70
CA SER A 478 21.67 -26.85 -50.41
C SER A 478 22.04 -26.76 -48.92
N THR A 479 23.01 -25.91 -48.56
CA THR A 479 23.36 -25.65 -47.16
C THR A 479 22.13 -25.28 -46.34
N GLY A 480 21.22 -24.47 -46.92
CA GLY A 480 19.93 -24.12 -46.31
C GLY A 480 19.00 -25.32 -46.10
N ASP A 481 18.94 -26.26 -47.03
CA ASP A 481 18.14 -27.48 -46.89
C ASP A 481 18.68 -28.41 -45.80
N LEU A 482 20.02 -28.51 -45.69
CA LEU A 482 20.67 -29.29 -44.65
C LEU A 482 20.43 -28.69 -43.26
N LEU A 483 20.56 -27.37 -43.10
CA LEU A 483 20.28 -26.68 -41.84
C LEU A 483 18.80 -26.77 -41.47
N ARG A 484 17.90 -26.66 -42.46
CA ARG A 484 16.47 -26.87 -42.26
C ARG A 484 16.15 -28.27 -41.71
N GLN A 485 16.73 -29.31 -42.30
CA GLN A 485 16.47 -30.70 -41.91
C GLN A 485 17.19 -31.14 -40.64
N ARG A 486 18.42 -30.64 -40.39
CA ARG A 486 19.28 -31.11 -39.29
C ARG A 486 19.22 -30.25 -38.03
N ALA A 487 18.88 -28.97 -38.16
CA ALA A 487 18.81 -28.04 -37.05
C ALA A 487 17.39 -27.50 -36.86
N PHE A 488 16.82 -26.82 -37.85
CA PHE A 488 15.57 -26.06 -37.66
C PHE A 488 14.36 -26.93 -37.26
N PHE A 489 14.01 -27.96 -38.06
CA PHE A 489 12.88 -28.82 -37.72
C PHE A 489 13.12 -29.66 -36.45
N PRO A 490 14.28 -30.30 -36.25
CA PRO A 490 14.55 -31.03 -35.01
C PRO A 490 14.46 -30.16 -33.75
N VAL A 491 14.90 -28.90 -33.82
CA VAL A 491 14.79 -27.95 -32.70
C VAL A 491 13.33 -27.60 -32.43
N LEU A 492 12.55 -27.29 -33.46
CA LEU A 492 11.11 -27.01 -33.28
C LEU A 492 10.35 -28.22 -32.74
N ASP A 493 10.59 -29.41 -33.29
CA ASP A 493 9.93 -30.65 -32.87
C ASP A 493 10.29 -30.98 -31.41
N ARG A 494 11.54 -30.72 -30.98
CA ARG A 494 11.97 -30.88 -29.59
C ARG A 494 11.35 -29.84 -28.67
N MET A 495 11.28 -28.56 -29.08
CA MET A 495 10.59 -27.51 -28.32
C MET A 495 9.12 -27.85 -28.11
N LEU A 496 8.42 -28.30 -29.16
CA LEU A 496 7.02 -28.71 -29.08
C LEU A 496 6.84 -29.88 -28.09
N ASN A 497 7.68 -30.91 -28.19
CA ASN A 497 7.63 -32.06 -27.30
C ASN A 497 7.94 -31.71 -25.83
N GLU A 498 8.93 -30.85 -25.57
CA GLU A 498 9.24 -30.41 -24.20
C GLU A 498 8.09 -29.57 -23.60
N ILE A 499 7.47 -28.69 -24.39
CA ILE A 499 6.27 -27.95 -23.98
C ILE A 499 5.10 -28.91 -23.72
N GLU A 500 4.95 -29.96 -24.52
CA GLU A 500 3.88 -30.93 -24.31
C GLU A 500 4.08 -31.73 -23.02
N ILE A 501 5.29 -32.27 -22.80
CA ILE A 501 5.65 -33.04 -21.59
C ILE A 501 5.50 -32.19 -20.31
N ARG A 502 5.98 -30.95 -20.33
CA ARG A 502 6.02 -30.11 -19.12
C ARG A 502 4.65 -29.54 -18.72
N PHE A 503 3.77 -29.32 -19.70
CA PHE A 503 2.45 -28.73 -19.47
C PHE A 503 1.28 -29.72 -19.64
N SER A 504 1.52 -31.04 -19.59
CA SER A 504 0.48 -32.09 -19.70
C SER A 504 0.12 -32.80 -18.40
N GLY A 505 0.76 -32.45 -17.27
CA GLY A 505 0.54 -33.09 -15.96
C GLY A 505 -0.84 -32.84 -15.33
N ALA A 506 -1.01 -33.24 -14.07
CA ALA A 506 -2.28 -33.14 -13.30
C ALA A 506 -2.91 -31.73 -13.26
N GLY A 507 -2.15 -30.67 -13.54
CA GLY A 507 -2.64 -29.31 -13.72
C GLY A 507 -3.48 -29.08 -14.99
N ALA A 508 -3.45 -29.99 -15.96
CA ALA A 508 -4.12 -29.82 -17.25
C ALA A 508 -5.64 -29.63 -17.12
N GLN A 509 -6.30 -30.36 -16.21
CA GLN A 509 -7.74 -30.22 -15.97
C GLN A 509 -8.09 -28.82 -15.44
N PHE A 510 -7.32 -28.31 -14.47
CA PHE A 510 -7.50 -26.95 -13.96
C PHE A 510 -7.23 -25.89 -15.02
N MET A 511 -6.24 -26.14 -15.90
CA MET A 511 -5.94 -25.26 -17.02
C MET A 511 -7.06 -25.21 -18.05
N THR A 512 -7.74 -26.33 -18.33
CA THR A 512 -8.92 -26.30 -19.21
C THR A 512 -10.08 -25.48 -18.62
N GLY A 513 -10.35 -25.61 -17.31
CA GLY A 513 -11.37 -24.78 -16.66
C GLY A 513 -11.01 -23.29 -16.64
N ILE A 514 -9.73 -22.98 -16.45
CA ILE A 514 -9.20 -21.62 -16.55
C ILE A 514 -9.35 -21.08 -17.99
N GLN A 515 -9.05 -21.89 -19.00
CA GLN A 515 -9.21 -21.54 -20.42
C GLN A 515 -10.67 -21.29 -20.76
N ALA A 516 -11.60 -22.02 -20.15
CA ALA A 516 -13.03 -21.79 -20.32
C ALA A 516 -13.49 -20.42 -19.77
N CYS A 517 -12.70 -19.76 -18.93
CA CYS A 517 -12.98 -18.40 -18.46
C CYS A 517 -12.51 -17.31 -19.45
N HIS A 518 -11.73 -17.66 -20.50
CA HIS A 518 -11.19 -16.67 -21.42
C HIS A 518 -12.06 -16.49 -22.68
N PRO A 519 -12.44 -15.25 -23.06
CA PRO A 519 -13.34 -15.00 -24.21
C PRO A 519 -12.82 -15.51 -25.56
N SER A 520 -11.52 -15.42 -25.82
CA SER A 520 -10.89 -15.95 -27.05
C SER A 520 -10.74 -17.48 -27.10
N SER A 521 -11.16 -18.20 -26.07
CA SER A 521 -10.98 -19.66 -26.00
C SER A 521 -12.07 -20.38 -26.79
N GLU A 522 -11.71 -21.47 -27.46
CA GLU A 522 -12.68 -22.38 -28.07
C GLU A 522 -13.64 -22.96 -27.02
N TYR A 523 -13.17 -23.12 -25.78
CA TYR A 523 -13.93 -23.66 -24.66
C TYR A 523 -14.62 -22.56 -23.82
N PHE A 524 -14.77 -21.33 -24.33
CA PHE A 524 -15.34 -20.23 -23.55
C PHE A 524 -16.74 -20.57 -23.01
N LEU A 525 -16.89 -20.47 -21.68
CA LEU A 525 -18.08 -20.86 -20.91
C LEU A 525 -18.52 -22.32 -21.12
N ASN A 526 -17.62 -23.22 -21.52
CA ASN A 526 -17.94 -24.65 -21.58
C ASN A 526 -18.24 -25.20 -20.16
N GLU A 527 -19.39 -25.83 -19.99
CA GLU A 527 -19.86 -26.27 -18.67
C GLU A 527 -18.99 -27.40 -18.10
N GLU A 528 -18.61 -28.39 -18.92
CA GLU A 528 -17.76 -29.52 -18.49
C GLU A 528 -16.39 -29.03 -18.03
N SER A 529 -15.78 -28.11 -18.80
CA SER A 529 -14.48 -27.53 -18.45
C SER A 529 -14.55 -26.72 -17.14
N LEU A 530 -15.61 -25.92 -16.94
CA LEU A 530 -15.80 -25.15 -15.70
C LEU A 530 -16.11 -26.05 -14.49
N ARG A 531 -16.76 -27.20 -14.71
CA ARG A 531 -17.13 -28.13 -13.65
C ARG A 531 -15.92 -28.69 -12.90
N HIS A 532 -14.78 -28.85 -13.56
CA HIS A 532 -13.53 -29.28 -12.90
C HIS A 532 -13.07 -28.28 -11.81
N LEU A 533 -13.09 -26.97 -12.11
CA LEU A 533 -12.77 -25.93 -11.13
C LEU A 533 -13.86 -25.85 -10.06
N ALA A 534 -15.13 -25.84 -10.47
CA ALA A 534 -16.26 -25.72 -9.56
C ALA A 534 -16.26 -26.83 -8.50
N THR A 535 -16.02 -28.07 -8.90
CA THR A 535 -15.97 -29.23 -7.99
C THR A 535 -14.82 -29.11 -6.98
N HIS A 536 -13.63 -28.71 -7.43
CA HIS A 536 -12.45 -28.61 -6.56
C HIS A 536 -12.60 -27.51 -5.51
N TYR A 537 -13.14 -26.35 -5.88
CA TYR A 537 -13.35 -25.22 -4.97
C TYR A 537 -14.74 -25.21 -4.30
N ARG A 538 -15.48 -26.33 -4.40
CA ARG A 538 -16.81 -26.51 -3.78
C ARG A 538 -17.84 -25.44 -4.17
N ILE A 539 -17.76 -24.96 -5.41
CA ILE A 539 -18.69 -24.00 -5.99
C ILE A 539 -19.81 -24.76 -6.70
N SER A 540 -21.07 -24.50 -6.34
CA SER A 540 -22.24 -25.08 -7.01
C SER A 540 -22.51 -24.37 -8.33
N LEU A 541 -21.89 -24.83 -9.41
CA LEU A 541 -22.11 -24.31 -10.76
C LEU A 541 -23.56 -24.54 -11.21
N GLN A 542 -24.27 -23.47 -11.55
CA GLN A 542 -25.63 -23.54 -12.09
C GLN A 542 -25.57 -23.53 -13.64
N PRO A 543 -26.08 -24.57 -14.33
CA PRO A 543 -26.11 -24.60 -15.80
C PRO A 543 -26.90 -23.42 -16.41
N GLU A 544 -27.92 -22.94 -15.71
CA GLU A 544 -28.76 -21.81 -16.11
C GLU A 544 -27.94 -20.51 -16.15
N GLU A 545 -27.06 -20.28 -15.18
CA GLU A 545 -26.14 -19.14 -15.18
C GLU A 545 -25.21 -19.17 -16.39
N VAL A 546 -24.65 -20.34 -16.72
CA VAL A 546 -23.77 -20.53 -17.88
C VAL A 546 -24.51 -20.24 -19.18
N MET A 547 -25.74 -20.71 -19.32
CA MET A 547 -26.57 -20.48 -20.50
C MET A 547 -26.87 -18.99 -20.69
N VAL A 548 -27.28 -18.30 -19.63
CA VAL A 548 -27.59 -16.86 -19.67
C VAL A 548 -26.31 -16.06 -19.95
N ALA A 549 -25.20 -16.39 -19.32
CA ALA A 549 -23.91 -15.73 -19.55
C ALA A 549 -23.44 -15.89 -21.01
N LYS A 550 -23.55 -17.10 -21.59
CA LYS A 550 -23.22 -17.35 -23.01
C LYS A 550 -24.02 -16.42 -23.93
N GLN A 551 -25.32 -16.31 -23.68
CA GLN A 551 -26.19 -15.46 -24.49
C GLN A 551 -25.97 -13.96 -24.26
N PHE A 552 -25.54 -13.58 -23.05
CA PHE A 552 -25.18 -12.21 -22.75
C PHE A 552 -23.90 -11.77 -23.48
N PHE A 553 -22.85 -12.59 -23.44
CA PHE A 553 -21.58 -12.28 -24.09
C PHE A 553 -21.60 -12.47 -25.61
N SER A 554 -22.47 -13.33 -26.15
CA SER A 554 -22.63 -13.46 -27.62
C SER A 554 -23.15 -12.19 -28.30
N ARG A 555 -23.82 -11.32 -27.53
CA ARG A 555 -24.35 -10.02 -27.99
C ARG A 555 -23.35 -8.87 -27.86
N LYS A 556 -22.20 -9.10 -27.21
CA LYS A 556 -21.15 -8.11 -27.01
C LYS A 556 -20.11 -8.24 -28.13
N ASP A 557 -19.52 -7.12 -28.50
CA ASP A 557 -18.43 -7.11 -29.46
C ASP A 557 -17.19 -7.82 -28.89
N LYS A 558 -16.48 -8.60 -29.72
CA LYS A 558 -15.30 -9.35 -29.28
C LYS A 558 -14.16 -8.43 -28.84
N ASP A 559 -14.05 -7.26 -29.47
CA ASP A 559 -13.04 -6.25 -29.13
C ASP A 559 -13.31 -5.61 -27.75
N ALA A 560 -14.55 -5.67 -27.26
CA ALA A 560 -14.92 -5.20 -25.92
C ALA A 560 -14.54 -6.18 -24.79
N LEU A 561 -14.11 -7.40 -25.13
CA LEU A 561 -13.76 -8.48 -24.18
C LEU A 561 -12.32 -8.98 -24.38
N PRO A 562 -11.29 -8.15 -24.11
CA PRO A 562 -9.91 -8.52 -24.39
C PRO A 562 -9.34 -9.60 -23.46
N ASN A 563 -9.90 -9.79 -22.25
CA ASN A 563 -9.32 -10.68 -21.24
C ASN A 563 -10.35 -11.22 -20.23
N ILE A 564 -9.91 -12.14 -19.36
CA ILE A 564 -10.75 -12.72 -18.29
C ILE A 564 -11.26 -11.62 -17.33
N GLN A 565 -10.44 -10.60 -17.10
CA GLN A 565 -10.75 -9.47 -16.21
C GLN A 565 -11.96 -8.66 -16.70
N SER A 566 -12.05 -8.35 -18.00
CA SER A 566 -13.20 -7.65 -18.58
C SER A 566 -14.49 -8.47 -18.48
N VAL A 567 -14.39 -9.80 -18.62
CA VAL A 567 -15.55 -10.68 -18.43
C VAL A 567 -15.98 -10.68 -16.97
N PHE A 568 -15.02 -10.82 -16.05
CA PHE A 568 -15.27 -10.82 -14.62
C PHE A 568 -15.95 -9.52 -14.16
N SER A 569 -15.49 -8.35 -14.60
CA SER A 569 -16.09 -7.06 -14.24
C SER A 569 -17.53 -6.86 -14.76
N LEU A 570 -17.93 -7.61 -15.79
CA LEU A 570 -19.30 -7.57 -16.33
C LEU A 570 -20.25 -8.58 -15.66
N LEU A 571 -19.71 -9.59 -14.97
CA LEU A 571 -20.50 -10.53 -14.18
C LEU A 571 -20.93 -9.84 -12.88
N HIS A 572 -22.23 -9.67 -12.68
CA HIS A 572 -22.79 -9.16 -11.43
C HIS A 572 -23.04 -10.32 -10.45
N VAL A 573 -22.68 -10.13 -9.18
CA VAL A 573 -22.76 -11.18 -8.15
C VAL A 573 -24.19 -11.71 -7.94
N ASP A 574 -25.20 -10.85 -8.06
CA ASP A 574 -26.61 -11.25 -7.87
C ASP A 574 -27.18 -12.07 -9.02
N MET A 575 -26.66 -11.91 -10.23
CA MET A 575 -27.14 -12.66 -11.41
C MET A 575 -26.33 -13.90 -11.71
N PHE A 576 -25.03 -13.87 -11.41
CA PHE A 576 -24.08 -14.92 -11.75
C PHE A 576 -23.19 -15.29 -10.55
N PRO A 577 -23.75 -15.64 -9.38
CA PRO A 577 -22.96 -15.88 -8.18
C PRO A 577 -21.96 -17.03 -8.35
N SER A 578 -22.36 -18.14 -8.99
CA SER A 578 -21.48 -19.30 -9.18
C SER A 578 -20.36 -19.01 -10.20
N LEU A 579 -20.71 -18.36 -11.32
CA LEU A 579 -19.74 -17.96 -12.35
C LEU A 579 -18.77 -16.89 -11.84
N LYS A 580 -19.26 -15.88 -11.11
CA LYS A 580 -18.38 -14.84 -10.54
C LYS A 580 -17.35 -15.48 -9.62
N ALA A 581 -17.76 -16.42 -8.75
CA ALA A 581 -16.82 -17.14 -7.89
C ALA A 581 -15.78 -17.94 -8.70
N ILE A 582 -16.18 -18.67 -9.74
CA ILE A 582 -15.23 -19.44 -10.58
C ILE A 582 -14.25 -18.52 -11.31
N PHE A 583 -14.73 -17.40 -11.86
CA PHE A 583 -13.85 -16.42 -12.51
C PHE A 583 -12.92 -15.73 -11.50
N GLN A 584 -13.37 -15.48 -10.28
CA GLN A 584 -12.52 -14.97 -9.20
C GLN A 584 -11.38 -15.96 -8.90
N VAL A 585 -11.70 -17.25 -8.73
CA VAL A 585 -10.72 -18.31 -8.54
C VAL A 585 -9.74 -18.34 -9.71
N ALA A 586 -10.24 -18.34 -10.95
CA ALA A 586 -9.39 -18.31 -12.13
C ALA A 586 -8.44 -17.10 -12.06
N LEU A 587 -8.93 -15.86 -11.89
CA LEU A 587 -8.08 -14.67 -11.81
C LEU A 587 -7.04 -14.71 -10.66
N THR A 588 -7.39 -15.36 -9.55
CA THR A 588 -6.57 -15.50 -8.34
C THR A 588 -5.45 -16.53 -8.49
N ILE A 589 -5.64 -17.58 -9.30
CA ILE A 589 -4.58 -18.56 -9.60
C ILE A 589 -3.45 -17.85 -10.39
N PRO A 590 -2.21 -17.80 -9.84
CA PRO A 590 -1.05 -17.22 -10.52
C PRO A 590 -0.59 -18.14 -11.66
N VAL A 591 0.24 -17.60 -12.56
CA VAL A 591 0.85 -18.38 -13.64
C VAL A 591 2.38 -18.43 -13.53
N SER A 592 2.97 -17.50 -12.78
CA SER A 592 4.40 -17.48 -12.49
C SER A 592 4.66 -16.88 -11.11
N SER A 593 5.85 -17.14 -10.56
CA SER A 593 6.39 -16.51 -9.36
C SER A 593 7.20 -15.24 -9.69
N CYS A 594 7.06 -14.66 -10.89
CA CYS A 594 7.86 -13.50 -11.33
C CYS A 594 7.75 -12.27 -10.41
N SER A 595 6.65 -12.12 -9.66
CA SER A 595 6.55 -11.08 -8.63
C SER A 595 7.60 -11.25 -7.52
N CYS A 596 7.91 -12.49 -7.15
CA CYS A 596 8.96 -12.79 -6.20
C CYS A 596 10.36 -12.54 -6.80
N GLU A 597 10.61 -12.92 -8.06
CA GLU A 597 11.87 -12.61 -8.75
C GLU A 597 12.15 -11.08 -8.79
N ARG A 598 11.12 -10.28 -9.09
CA ARG A 598 11.22 -8.81 -9.04
C ARG A 598 11.52 -8.29 -7.64
N SER A 599 11.01 -8.95 -6.60
CA SER A 599 11.32 -8.59 -5.21
C SER A 599 12.81 -8.77 -4.92
N PHE A 600 13.45 -9.84 -5.42
CA PHE A 600 14.89 -10.06 -5.26
C PHE A 600 15.74 -9.03 -5.99
N SER A 601 15.27 -8.50 -7.12
CA SER A 601 15.91 -7.33 -7.76
C SER A 601 15.89 -6.09 -6.84
N ALA A 602 14.81 -5.88 -6.09
CA ALA A 602 14.77 -4.83 -5.07
C ALA A 602 15.69 -5.16 -3.87
N LEU A 603 15.76 -6.43 -3.47
CA LEU A 603 16.67 -6.89 -2.40
C LEU A 603 18.12 -6.54 -2.71
N CYS A 604 18.62 -6.79 -3.93
CA CYS A 604 19.98 -6.44 -4.33
C CYS A 604 20.31 -4.95 -4.20
N ARG A 605 19.32 -4.06 -4.33
CA ARG A 605 19.51 -2.60 -4.11
C ARG A 605 19.47 -2.22 -2.63
N LEU A 606 18.69 -2.94 -1.83
CA LEU A 606 18.49 -2.65 -0.41
C LEU A 606 19.56 -3.27 0.48
N HIS A 607 20.08 -4.43 0.09
CA HIS A 607 21.06 -5.20 0.84
C HIS A 607 22.40 -5.24 0.07
N THR A 608 23.11 -4.11 0.14
CA THR A 608 24.45 -3.97 -0.43
C THR A 608 25.52 -4.31 0.59
N TRP A 609 26.78 -4.52 0.16
CA TRP A 609 27.88 -4.81 1.09
C TRP A 609 28.03 -3.75 2.19
N LEU A 610 27.77 -2.47 1.85
CA LEU A 610 27.82 -1.32 2.76
C LEU A 610 26.71 -1.33 3.81
N ARG A 611 25.71 -2.21 3.65
CA ARG A 611 24.53 -2.35 4.51
C ARG A 611 24.41 -3.75 5.11
N SER A 612 25.49 -4.53 5.09
CA SER A 612 25.58 -5.91 5.58
C SER A 612 25.22 -6.10 7.06
N THR A 613 25.28 -5.02 7.86
CA THR A 613 24.90 -5.02 9.28
C THR A 613 23.41 -4.76 9.52
N MET A 614 22.60 -4.63 8.47
CA MET A 614 21.16 -4.36 8.59
C MET A 614 20.40 -5.60 9.09
N GLY A 615 19.64 -5.43 10.17
CA GLY A 615 18.78 -6.50 10.69
C GLY A 615 17.59 -6.83 9.77
N GLN A 616 17.07 -8.06 9.90
CA GLN A 616 15.99 -8.60 9.06
C GLN A 616 14.72 -7.74 9.06
N ASP A 617 14.26 -7.30 10.24
CA ASP A 617 13.03 -6.50 10.33
C ASP A 617 13.15 -5.17 9.57
N ARG A 618 14.30 -4.52 9.70
CA ARG A 618 14.59 -3.27 8.98
C ARG A 618 14.65 -3.52 7.47
N LEU A 619 15.30 -4.59 7.05
CA LEU A 619 15.36 -5.00 5.64
C LEU A 619 13.94 -5.20 5.09
N ASN A 620 13.10 -5.96 5.80
CA ASN A 620 11.74 -6.26 5.38
C ASN A 620 10.89 -4.98 5.25
N HIS A 621 10.92 -4.09 6.26
CA HIS A 621 10.17 -2.83 6.20
C HIS A 621 10.62 -1.93 5.03
N LEU A 622 11.92 -1.92 4.70
CA LEU A 622 12.42 -1.20 3.53
C LEU A 622 12.04 -1.87 2.21
N ALA A 623 12.01 -3.20 2.17
CA ALA A 623 11.58 -3.97 1.01
C ALA A 623 10.12 -3.69 0.66
N VAL A 624 9.21 -3.75 1.64
CA VAL A 624 7.79 -3.41 1.44
C VAL A 624 7.65 -2.01 0.83
N ARG A 625 8.37 -1.01 1.35
CA ARG A 625 8.33 0.37 0.81
C ARG A 625 8.91 0.51 -0.59
N SER A 626 9.98 -0.24 -0.89
CA SER A 626 10.66 -0.17 -2.18
C SER A 626 9.91 -0.93 -3.28
N ILE A 627 9.18 -1.98 -2.91
CA ILE A 627 8.41 -2.80 -3.86
C ILE A 627 7.01 -2.19 -4.05
N GLU A 628 6.29 -1.89 -2.96
CA GLU A 628 4.92 -1.36 -2.98
C GLU A 628 4.89 0.17 -3.15
N LYS A 629 5.56 0.66 -4.20
CA LYS A 629 5.70 2.10 -4.48
C LYS A 629 4.36 2.79 -4.78
N GLU A 630 3.45 2.06 -5.41
CA GLU A 630 2.10 2.55 -5.75
C GLU A 630 1.31 2.85 -4.47
N LEU A 631 1.21 1.86 -3.57
CA LEU A 631 0.52 2.00 -2.29
C LEU A 631 1.18 3.05 -1.40
N LEU A 632 2.52 3.08 -1.35
CA LEU A 632 3.25 4.10 -0.61
C LEU A 632 2.88 5.52 -1.05
N THR A 633 2.56 5.72 -2.34
CA THR A 633 2.21 7.04 -2.88
C THR A 633 0.74 7.39 -2.63
N SER A 634 -0.15 6.40 -2.47
CA SER A 634 -1.58 6.61 -2.24
C SER A 634 -2.00 6.66 -0.77
N ILE A 635 -1.14 6.25 0.16
CA ILE A 635 -1.45 6.20 1.60
C ILE A 635 -1.47 7.61 2.21
N ASP A 636 -2.49 7.87 3.03
CA ASP A 636 -2.54 9.06 3.87
C ASP A 636 -1.43 9.06 4.92
N GLN A 637 -0.65 10.15 4.95
CA GLN A 637 0.40 10.36 5.94
C GLN A 637 -0.16 10.42 7.37
N GLY A 638 -1.42 10.84 7.53
CA GLY A 638 -2.10 10.85 8.83
C GLY A 638 -2.16 9.46 9.47
N ASN A 639 -2.43 8.42 8.67
CA ASN A 639 -2.44 7.02 9.13
C ASN A 639 -1.05 6.53 9.54
N ILE A 640 0.00 6.94 8.82
CA ILE A 640 1.38 6.62 9.18
C ILE A 640 1.74 7.24 10.53
N ILE A 641 1.35 8.50 10.76
CA ILE A 641 1.63 9.20 12.02
C ILE A 641 0.82 8.60 13.18
N ASN A 642 -0.44 8.22 12.95
CA ASN A 642 -1.24 7.51 13.95
C ASN A 642 -0.55 6.21 14.35
N ARG A 643 -0.11 5.42 13.38
CA ARG A 643 0.63 4.18 13.65
C ARG A 643 1.95 4.44 14.40
N PHE A 644 2.68 5.48 14.00
CA PHE A 644 3.90 5.91 14.70
C PHE A 644 3.64 6.32 16.15
N ALA A 645 2.49 6.94 16.44
CA ALA A 645 2.08 7.31 17.79
C ALA A 645 1.74 6.09 18.66
N GLU A 646 1.20 5.03 18.05
CA GLU A 646 0.80 3.79 18.73
C GLU A 646 1.97 2.87 19.10
N ILE A 647 3.08 2.90 18.34
CA ILE A 647 4.23 2.00 18.57
C ILE A 647 4.74 2.06 20.02
N LYS A 648 4.77 3.26 20.61
CA LYS A 648 5.20 3.46 22.00
C LYS A 648 4.61 4.74 22.58
N PRO A 649 4.43 4.81 23.91
CA PRO A 649 3.96 6.02 24.57
C PRO A 649 4.88 7.21 24.27
N ARG A 650 4.29 8.29 23.75
CA ARG A 650 4.99 9.52 23.40
C ARG A 650 4.81 10.55 24.52
N ARG A 651 5.86 11.34 24.78
CA ARG A 651 5.82 12.42 25.78
C ARG A 651 4.80 13.51 25.43
N TYR A 652 4.57 13.72 24.14
CA TYR A 652 3.57 14.64 23.62
C TYR A 652 2.56 13.87 22.78
N SER A 653 1.29 14.24 22.88
CA SER A 653 0.24 13.63 22.06
C SER A 653 0.49 13.94 20.58
N LEU A 654 0.31 12.91 19.76
CA LEU A 654 0.25 13.00 18.30
C LEU A 654 -1.14 12.64 17.77
N MET A 655 -2.02 12.12 18.63
CA MET A 655 -3.38 11.71 18.29
C MET A 655 -4.27 12.94 18.30
N LEU A 656 -4.98 13.16 17.19
CA LEU A 656 -6.02 14.17 17.13
C LEU A 656 -7.20 13.73 18.01
N PRO A 657 -7.89 14.66 18.69
CA PRO A 657 -9.10 14.32 19.42
C PRO A 657 -10.14 13.76 18.45
N HIS A 658 -10.90 12.77 18.91
CA HIS A 658 -12.05 12.26 18.17
C HIS A 658 -13.01 13.42 17.96
N SER A 659 -13.38 13.70 16.70
CA SER A 659 -14.49 14.61 16.42
C SER A 659 -15.72 14.02 17.10
N LYS A 660 -16.21 14.68 18.14
CA LYS A 660 -17.56 14.42 18.64
C LYS A 660 -18.51 14.90 17.54
N ASN A 661 -18.92 13.98 16.67
CA ASN A 661 -20.08 14.18 15.80
C ASN A 661 -21.35 14.13 16.63
#